data_AF-A0A521WK94-F1
#
_entry.id   AF-A0A521WK94-F1
#
_cell.length_a   1.000
_cell.length_b   1.000
_cell.length_c   1.000
_cell.angle_alpha   90.00
_cell.angle_beta   90.00
_cell.angle_gamma   90.00
#
_symmetry.space_group_name_H-M   'P 1'
#
loop_
_entity.id
_entity.type
_entity.pdbx_description
1 polymer ?
#
loop_
_entity_poly.entity_id
_entity_poly.type
_entity_poly.pdbx_seq_one_letter_code
_entity_poly.pdbx_strand_id
1 'polypeptide(L)'
;MFNVIVSRTKRVPSVWSGLPGNGEAMTRQLDVSLLSVGFKLSGELFRHLSVQSPAVVKDVAFRLIPVVNEMLGSHVPHNVYFKNFPDKVPDTREFWLECICDALSKADSAAVVAPQIAVGFVNLLDLPKYGECLHSYDEMVKCHDQFIPSIKDKIKVLCLGNSLQDETVALYHELAGSSVPLNDGDRKLISKLAKLCLDDRQPQMFPVRENKALVNQIRIQNGKSILVDTVTDVLRMACALSDGDVTLTEKTKFKSLSRKIRRGLMEGLSEVLVESPAKMVDVNRHQEQWKRLGERLHPHEFPLPVAKEFFAVARGDKAVNGVASQLERAIGNGDIALAISILERAPGMLFRSLDRLVLLCEADVDLTTQLLMATRNVVGQVSGRVLISVWEHLSNRLEKGEKRIFTNSKGKTWAQNENRRELPSGVVSELVSVIKTELCSRLSKMGIDGLQVDPDFLGVALPLTEKNKSSGFGVMPKGSVVPVHGKTLRFFMYWKQKGERTDYDLGAFFMNESFQNAGHVSWTNLRDGSDGNCVHSGDIVNAPCGASEFIDMKLGNVAARYIVPQINRYSGESFQDVEENLFGFMERETFQNGKPFEAKTVKVKAEIRGKGMVAIPAVFMKASDDSWSCKWLDFQLAGYPNMNTIEGNKFSTSLLIQAVVNRVQITVRDLAELLPGSPNPARMAYVGFQKPENLQENQKVFTLDNLTGLIPK
;
A
#
# COMPACT_ATOMS: atom_id res chain seq x y z
N MET A 1 6.38 19.87 7.93
CA MET A 1 5.45 19.00 8.67
C MET A 1 4.01 19.28 8.31
N PHE A 2 3.59 20.54 8.18
CA PHE A 2 2.24 20.92 7.74
C PHE A 2 1.71 20.07 6.58
N ASN A 3 2.43 20.02 5.45
CA ASN A 3 2.02 19.26 4.27
C ASN A 3 1.79 17.76 4.57
N VAL A 4 2.69 17.15 5.35
CA VAL A 4 2.60 15.73 5.73
C VAL A 4 1.38 15.46 6.61
N ILE A 5 1.08 16.35 7.55
CA ILE A 5 -0.09 16.21 8.42
C ILE A 5 -1.36 16.31 7.58
N VAL A 6 -1.52 17.40 6.83
CA VAL A 6 -2.69 17.60 5.98
C VAL A 6 -2.87 16.43 5.01
N SER A 7 -1.77 15.96 4.39
CA SER A 7 -1.87 14.91 3.40
C SER A 7 -2.28 13.55 3.99
N ARG A 8 -1.85 13.27 5.22
CA ARG A 8 -2.08 11.99 5.91
C ARG A 8 -3.34 11.94 6.75
N THR A 9 -3.77 13.06 7.31
CA THR A 9 -4.88 13.08 8.29
C THR A 9 -6.08 13.87 7.79
N LYS A 10 -5.92 14.63 6.70
CA LYS A 10 -6.90 15.63 6.22
C LYS A 10 -7.26 16.68 7.27
N ARG A 11 -6.43 16.84 8.30
CA ARG A 11 -6.57 17.86 9.35
C ARG A 11 -5.67 19.05 9.03
N VAL A 12 -6.21 20.24 9.14
CA VAL A 12 -5.48 21.51 8.98
C VAL A 12 -5.12 22.02 10.38
N PRO A 13 -3.85 22.03 10.78
CA PRO A 13 -3.42 22.56 12.07
C PRO A 13 -4.05 23.92 12.41
N SER A 14 -4.47 24.12 13.66
CA SER A 14 -5.28 25.29 14.07
C SER A 14 -4.48 26.53 14.45
N VAL A 15 -3.23 26.37 14.91
CA VAL A 15 -2.42 27.47 15.42
C VAL A 15 -1.62 28.12 14.30
N TRP A 16 -1.94 29.38 14.03
CA TRP A 16 -1.26 30.23 13.06
C TRP A 16 -0.88 31.55 13.73
N SER A 17 0.34 32.01 13.49
CA SER A 17 0.80 33.31 14.00
C SER A 17 0.05 34.44 13.31
N GLY A 18 -0.81 35.15 14.02
CA GLY A 18 -1.48 36.35 13.52
C GLY A 18 -2.49 36.94 14.49
N LEU A 19 -2.88 38.19 14.25
CA LEU A 19 -3.92 38.86 15.01
C LEU A 19 -5.31 38.35 14.58
N PRO A 20 -6.29 38.28 15.51
CA PRO A 20 -7.69 38.11 15.17
C PRO A 20 -8.14 39.17 14.15
N GLY A 21 -9.07 38.81 13.26
CA GLY A 21 -9.55 39.72 12.23
C GLY A 21 -10.79 39.19 11.51
N ASN A 22 -11.22 39.88 10.45
CA ASN A 22 -12.35 39.45 9.62
C ASN A 22 -11.84 38.82 8.31
N GLY A 23 -11.55 37.52 8.36
CA GLY A 23 -11.03 36.73 7.25
C GLY A 23 -12.10 36.04 6.41
N GLU A 24 -13.39 36.20 6.75
CA GLU A 24 -14.49 35.44 6.18
C GLU A 24 -14.53 35.46 4.65
N ALA A 25 -14.35 36.62 4.02
CA ALA A 25 -14.33 36.74 2.56
C ALA A 25 -13.21 35.91 1.91
N MET A 26 -12.01 35.91 2.52
CA MET A 26 -10.86 35.12 2.06
C MET A 26 -11.10 33.63 2.31
N THR A 27 -11.73 33.27 3.43
CA THR A 27 -12.09 31.87 3.75
C THR A 27 -13.07 31.33 2.72
N ARG A 28 -14.06 32.11 2.30
CA ARG A 28 -14.98 31.74 1.21
C ARG A 28 -14.24 31.52 -0.11
N GLN A 29 -13.28 32.37 -0.46
CA GLN A 29 -12.46 32.20 -1.67
C GLN A 29 -11.62 30.92 -1.64
N LEU A 30 -11.02 30.62 -0.47
CA LEU A 30 -10.31 29.37 -0.24
C LEU A 30 -11.25 28.16 -0.42
N ASP A 31 -12.43 28.19 0.19
CA ASP A 31 -13.39 27.09 0.10
C ASP A 31 -13.88 26.86 -1.34
N VAL A 32 -14.16 27.93 -2.09
CA VAL A 32 -14.48 27.86 -3.54
C VAL A 32 -13.33 27.23 -4.34
N SER A 33 -12.09 27.61 -4.04
CA SER A 33 -10.90 27.05 -4.70
C SER A 33 -10.76 25.55 -4.41
N LEU A 34 -11.01 25.12 -3.17
CA LEU A 34 -11.01 23.71 -2.79
C LEU A 34 -12.16 22.94 -3.45
N LEU A 35 -13.35 23.54 -3.54
CA LEU A 35 -14.53 22.92 -4.17
C LEU A 35 -14.29 22.59 -5.64
N SER A 36 -13.47 23.41 -6.34
CA SER A 36 -13.09 23.15 -7.73
C SER A 36 -12.32 21.83 -7.92
N VAL A 37 -11.61 21.37 -6.89
CA VAL A 37 -10.88 20.09 -6.88
C VAL A 37 -11.57 19.01 -6.04
N GLY A 38 -12.82 19.26 -5.63
CA GLY A 38 -13.64 18.30 -4.89
C GLY A 38 -13.39 18.26 -3.38
N PHE A 39 -12.77 19.27 -2.79
CA PHE A 39 -12.62 19.40 -1.34
C PHE A 39 -13.46 20.56 -0.78
N LYS A 40 -13.77 20.54 0.51
CA LYS A 40 -14.33 21.67 1.25
C LYS A 40 -13.73 21.75 2.64
N LEU A 41 -13.81 22.92 3.26
CA LEU A 41 -13.54 23.09 4.69
C LEU A 41 -14.72 22.52 5.49
N SER A 42 -14.44 21.88 6.63
CA SER A 42 -15.48 21.57 7.60
C SER A 42 -16.08 22.85 8.16
N GLY A 43 -17.33 22.83 8.64
CA GLY A 43 -17.96 24.00 9.25
C GLY A 43 -17.20 24.55 10.47
N GLU A 44 -16.45 23.70 11.17
CA GLU A 44 -15.55 24.10 12.26
C GLU A 44 -14.32 24.84 11.74
N LEU A 45 -13.61 24.28 10.75
CA LEU A 45 -12.44 24.89 10.14
C LEU A 45 -12.78 26.21 9.44
N PHE A 46 -13.92 26.26 8.76
CA PHE A 46 -14.42 27.48 8.11
C PHE A 46 -14.64 28.61 9.13
N ARG A 47 -15.34 28.33 10.24
CA ARG A 47 -15.55 29.32 11.31
C ARG A 47 -14.23 29.75 11.94
N HIS A 48 -13.33 28.79 12.21
CA HIS A 48 -12.01 29.07 12.77
C HIS A 48 -11.18 30.02 11.91
N LEU A 49 -11.17 29.83 10.59
CA LEU A 49 -10.44 30.71 9.67
C LEU A 49 -11.12 32.07 9.47
N SER A 50 -12.46 32.12 9.52
CA SER A 50 -13.22 33.36 9.31
C SER A 50 -12.95 34.43 10.37
N VAL A 51 -12.57 34.04 11.58
CA VAL A 51 -12.20 34.96 12.67
C VAL A 51 -10.70 35.33 12.71
N GLN A 52 -9.91 34.85 11.74
CA GLN A 52 -8.50 35.22 11.58
C GLN A 52 -8.36 36.45 10.68
N SER A 53 -7.21 37.11 10.73
CA SER A 53 -6.91 38.15 9.73
C SER A 53 -6.85 37.57 8.30
N PRO A 54 -7.22 38.33 7.25
CA PRO A 54 -7.10 37.90 5.86
C PRO A 54 -5.69 37.43 5.46
N ALA A 55 -4.64 37.99 6.06
CA ALA A 55 -3.26 37.59 5.82
C ALA A 55 -3.01 36.14 6.28
N VAL A 56 -3.49 35.76 7.46
CA VAL A 56 -3.40 34.38 7.97
C VAL A 56 -4.14 33.42 7.05
N VAL A 57 -5.38 33.75 6.65
CA VAL A 57 -6.15 32.87 5.75
C VAL A 57 -5.44 32.69 4.40
N LYS A 58 -4.82 33.75 3.88
CA LYS A 58 -4.01 33.70 2.67
C LYS A 58 -2.81 32.77 2.82
N ASP A 59 -2.10 32.82 3.95
CA ASP A 59 -0.97 31.93 4.25
C ASP A 59 -1.41 30.47 4.36
N VAL A 60 -2.56 30.21 4.97
CA VAL A 60 -3.17 28.87 5.00
C VAL A 60 -3.48 28.41 3.58
N ALA A 61 -4.11 29.25 2.76
CA ALA A 61 -4.45 28.93 1.38
C ALA A 61 -3.21 28.57 0.54
N PHE A 62 -2.14 29.37 0.64
CA PHE A 62 -0.87 29.14 -0.06
C PHE A 62 -0.22 27.81 0.29
N ARG A 63 -0.42 27.30 1.51
CA ARG A 63 0.12 25.99 1.92
C ARG A 63 -0.84 24.85 1.62
N LEU A 64 -2.13 25.07 1.78
CA LEU A 64 -3.16 24.03 1.71
C LEU A 64 -3.47 23.62 0.27
N ILE A 65 -3.63 24.58 -0.64
CA ILE A 65 -4.01 24.32 -2.04
C ILE A 65 -2.98 23.41 -2.75
N PRO A 66 -1.65 23.69 -2.68
CA PRO A 66 -0.66 22.81 -3.30
C PRO A 66 -0.69 21.39 -2.75
N VAL A 67 -0.90 21.23 -1.44
CA VAL A 67 -0.97 19.90 -0.81
C VAL A 67 -2.17 19.13 -1.34
N VAL A 68 -3.35 19.75 -1.42
CA VAL A 68 -4.56 19.10 -1.96
C VAL A 68 -4.37 18.72 -3.43
N ASN A 69 -3.75 19.60 -4.23
CA ASN A 69 -3.44 19.32 -5.63
C ASN A 69 -2.48 18.13 -5.79
N GLU A 70 -1.39 18.10 -5.02
CA GLU A 70 -0.42 17.01 -5.04
C GLU A 70 -1.05 15.67 -4.62
N MET A 71 -1.95 15.69 -3.63
CA MET A 71 -2.70 14.49 -3.22
C MET A 71 -3.54 13.92 -4.35
N LEU A 72 -4.22 14.77 -5.12
CA LEU A 72 -5.09 14.34 -6.21
C LEU A 72 -4.32 14.06 -7.50
N GLY A 73 -3.11 14.58 -7.64
CA GLY A 73 -2.31 14.55 -8.88
C GLY A 73 -2.49 15.80 -9.76
N SER A 74 -3.30 16.78 -9.37
CA SER A 74 -3.50 18.04 -10.10
C SER A 74 -2.40 19.08 -9.89
N HIS A 75 -1.25 18.70 -9.33
CA HIS A 75 -0.08 19.58 -9.21
C HIS A 75 0.64 19.81 -10.54
N VAL A 76 0.30 19.03 -11.58
CA VAL A 76 0.90 19.09 -12.92
C VAL A 76 -0.15 19.35 -14.01
N PRO A 77 0.22 20.01 -15.12
CA PRO A 77 -0.65 20.17 -16.27
C PRO A 77 -0.68 18.86 -17.08
N HIS A 78 -1.70 18.03 -16.86
CA HIS A 78 -1.89 16.81 -17.62
C HIS A 78 -2.24 17.09 -19.08
N ASN A 79 -1.26 16.96 -19.97
CA ASN A 79 -1.47 17.02 -21.42
C ASN A 79 -1.63 15.60 -21.98
N VAL A 80 -2.33 15.48 -23.10
CA VAL A 80 -2.56 14.21 -23.81
C VAL A 80 -1.98 14.30 -25.21
N TYR A 81 -1.65 13.16 -25.82
CA TYR A 81 -1.10 13.15 -27.18
C TYR A 81 -2.14 13.59 -28.22
N PHE A 82 -3.39 13.12 -28.11
CA PHE A 82 -4.49 13.59 -28.93
C PHE A 82 -5.32 14.67 -28.21
N LYS A 83 -5.19 15.93 -28.62
CA LYS A 83 -5.85 17.09 -27.97
C LYS A 83 -7.36 17.03 -27.79
N ASN A 84 -8.08 16.18 -28.52
CA ASN A 84 -9.54 16.04 -28.42
C ASN A 84 -9.96 14.83 -27.55
N PHE A 85 -9.00 14.05 -27.02
CA PHE A 85 -9.29 12.85 -26.23
C PHE A 85 -10.31 13.12 -25.11
N PRO A 86 -11.32 12.25 -24.91
CA PRO A 86 -11.50 10.94 -25.54
C PRO A 86 -12.11 10.98 -26.94
N ASP A 87 -12.56 12.14 -27.39
CA ASP A 87 -13.20 12.30 -28.68
C ASP A 87 -12.16 12.37 -29.82
N LYS A 88 -12.55 11.88 -31.00
CA LYS A 88 -11.74 11.97 -32.23
C LYS A 88 -10.33 11.39 -32.12
N VAL A 89 -10.13 10.36 -31.30
CA VAL A 89 -8.93 9.52 -31.38
C VAL A 89 -9.00 8.68 -32.66
N PRO A 90 -7.95 8.69 -33.51
CA PRO A 90 -7.96 8.01 -34.80
C PRO A 90 -8.02 6.49 -34.68
N ASP A 91 -8.31 5.81 -35.81
CA ASP A 91 -8.01 4.38 -35.88
C ASP A 91 -6.52 4.13 -35.69
N THR A 92 -6.17 3.05 -35.01
CA THR A 92 -4.78 2.63 -34.83
C THR A 92 -4.05 2.51 -36.16
N ARG A 93 -4.64 1.82 -37.16
CA ARG A 93 -3.98 1.60 -38.46
C ARG A 93 -3.93 2.87 -39.28
N GLU A 94 -5.01 3.65 -39.31
CA GLU A 94 -5.04 4.93 -40.02
C GLU A 94 -4.01 5.90 -39.46
N PHE A 95 -3.88 5.97 -38.13
CA PHE A 95 -2.87 6.80 -37.46
C PHE A 95 -1.45 6.42 -37.85
N TRP A 96 -1.12 5.12 -37.83
CA TRP A 96 0.21 4.67 -38.23
C TRP A 96 0.50 4.93 -39.71
N LEU A 97 -0.49 4.71 -40.58
CA LEU A 97 -0.39 5.05 -42.00
C LEU A 97 -0.19 6.56 -42.20
N GLU A 98 -0.90 7.40 -41.45
CA GLU A 98 -0.73 8.86 -41.51
C GLU A 98 0.69 9.28 -41.10
N CYS A 99 1.24 8.69 -40.03
CA CYS A 99 2.60 8.96 -39.57
C CYS A 99 3.65 8.58 -40.62
N ILE A 100 3.49 7.41 -41.26
CA ILE A 100 4.39 6.95 -42.33
C ILE A 100 4.29 7.86 -43.55
N CYS A 101 3.07 8.16 -44.02
CA CYS A 101 2.84 9.05 -45.15
C CYS A 101 3.41 10.45 -44.91
N ASP A 102 3.24 11.00 -43.70
CA ASP A 102 3.83 12.27 -43.29
C ASP A 102 5.36 12.23 -43.34
N ALA A 103 5.98 11.18 -42.80
CA ALA A 103 7.42 11.00 -42.84
C ALA A 103 7.96 10.88 -44.28
N LEU A 104 7.28 10.13 -45.15
CA LEU A 104 7.66 9.98 -46.56
C LEU A 104 7.48 11.27 -47.37
N SER A 105 6.58 12.17 -46.94
CA SER A 105 6.36 13.46 -47.60
C SER A 105 7.47 14.49 -47.32
N LYS A 106 8.31 14.26 -46.31
CA LYS A 106 9.38 15.17 -45.86
C LYS A 106 10.73 14.61 -46.29
N ALA A 107 11.49 15.36 -47.09
CA ALA A 107 12.74 14.87 -47.70
C ALA A 107 13.72 14.25 -46.69
N ASP A 108 13.97 14.93 -45.57
CA ASP A 108 14.91 14.46 -44.54
C ASP A 108 14.45 13.17 -43.86
N SER A 109 13.15 13.09 -43.51
CA SER A 109 12.56 11.91 -42.88
C SER A 109 12.44 10.75 -43.86
N ALA A 110 12.10 11.01 -45.13
CA ALA A 110 11.97 10.01 -46.18
C ALA A 110 13.31 9.30 -46.45
N ALA A 111 14.43 10.03 -46.38
CA ALA A 111 15.77 9.45 -46.54
C ALA A 111 16.10 8.40 -45.47
N VAL A 112 15.50 8.51 -44.28
CA VAL A 112 15.67 7.55 -43.17
C VAL A 112 14.61 6.44 -43.23
N VAL A 113 13.34 6.80 -43.45
CA VAL A 113 12.19 5.88 -43.33
C VAL A 113 12.02 4.99 -44.56
N ALA A 114 12.24 5.50 -45.78
CA ALA A 114 12.02 4.72 -47.00
C ALA A 114 12.91 3.46 -47.09
N PRO A 115 14.22 3.50 -46.74
CA PRO A 115 15.05 2.29 -46.66
C PRO A 115 14.54 1.27 -45.64
N GLN A 116 14.01 1.72 -44.50
CA GLN A 116 13.48 0.83 -43.46
C GLN A 116 12.25 0.08 -43.98
N ILE A 117 11.29 0.79 -44.60
CA ILE A 117 10.10 0.19 -45.20
C ILE A 117 10.48 -0.87 -46.24
N ALA A 118 11.50 -0.60 -47.07
CA ALA A 118 11.96 -1.53 -48.09
C ALA A 118 12.48 -2.85 -47.52
N VAL A 119 12.97 -2.87 -46.28
CA VAL A 119 13.41 -4.08 -45.56
C VAL A 119 12.34 -4.65 -44.61
N GLY A 120 11.13 -4.09 -44.61
CA GLY A 120 9.95 -4.64 -43.95
C GLY A 120 9.76 -4.24 -42.48
N PHE A 121 10.49 -3.24 -41.97
CA PHE A 121 10.28 -2.71 -40.62
C PHE A 121 10.38 -1.18 -40.60
N VAL A 122 9.83 -0.52 -39.58
CA VAL A 122 10.00 0.92 -39.36
C VAL A 122 10.28 1.13 -37.88
N ASN A 123 11.32 1.89 -37.57
CA ASN A 123 11.53 2.41 -36.23
C ASN A 123 10.58 3.58 -35.99
N LEU A 124 9.62 3.40 -35.09
CA LEU A 124 8.58 4.41 -34.83
C LEU A 124 9.18 5.74 -34.35
N LEU A 125 10.32 5.72 -33.67
CA LEU A 125 11.00 6.91 -33.17
C LEU A 125 11.62 7.77 -34.28
N ASP A 126 11.74 7.24 -35.50
CA ASP A 126 12.17 7.99 -36.68
C ASP A 126 10.99 8.70 -37.38
N LEU A 127 9.75 8.50 -36.91
CA LEU A 127 8.55 9.16 -37.45
C LEU A 127 8.33 10.53 -36.78
N PRO A 128 8.38 11.66 -37.51
CA PRO A 128 8.34 12.99 -36.90
C PRO A 128 7.07 13.33 -36.13
N LYS A 129 5.96 12.67 -36.46
CA LYS A 129 4.67 12.91 -35.80
C LYS A 129 4.52 12.13 -34.49
N TYR A 130 5.33 11.10 -34.25
CA TYR A 130 5.08 10.13 -33.18
C TYR A 130 5.86 10.43 -31.90
N GLY A 131 5.25 10.11 -30.75
CA GLY A 131 5.91 10.03 -29.45
C GLY A 131 6.08 11.36 -28.72
N GLU A 132 5.78 12.49 -29.35
CA GLU A 132 5.79 13.81 -28.73
C GLU A 132 4.43 14.52 -28.88
N CYS A 133 4.04 15.29 -27.87
CA CYS A 133 2.80 16.06 -27.91
C CYS A 133 2.95 17.27 -28.84
N LEU A 134 2.19 17.29 -29.94
CA LEU A 134 2.26 18.31 -30.99
C LEU A 134 1.43 19.56 -30.69
N HIS A 135 1.01 19.76 -29.44
CA HIS A 135 0.21 20.91 -29.01
C HIS A 135 0.49 21.25 -27.55
N SER A 136 0.20 22.49 -27.18
CA SER A 136 0.27 22.97 -25.80
C SER A 136 -0.92 22.46 -24.95
N TYR A 137 -0.75 22.54 -23.63
CA TYR A 137 -1.83 22.30 -22.68
C TYR A 137 -3.00 23.28 -22.88
N ASP A 138 -2.71 24.56 -23.16
CA ASP A 138 -3.75 25.58 -23.36
C ASP A 138 -4.57 25.34 -24.63
N GLU A 139 -3.94 24.86 -25.71
CA GLU A 139 -4.66 24.45 -26.92
C GLU A 139 -5.57 23.24 -26.65
N MET A 140 -5.10 22.26 -25.87
CA MET A 140 -5.92 21.14 -25.43
C MET A 140 -7.11 21.62 -24.59
N VAL A 141 -6.89 22.48 -23.61
CA VAL A 141 -7.97 23.01 -22.76
C VAL A 141 -9.02 23.76 -23.58
N LYS A 142 -8.62 24.51 -24.61
CA LYS A 142 -9.56 25.21 -25.52
C LYS A 142 -10.43 24.27 -26.35
N CYS A 143 -10.00 23.02 -26.55
CA CYS A 143 -10.79 22.00 -27.24
C CYS A 143 -11.81 21.31 -26.33
N HIS A 144 -11.79 21.56 -25.02
CA HIS A 144 -12.67 20.90 -24.06
C HIS A 144 -13.67 21.90 -23.46
N ASP A 145 -14.91 21.45 -23.35
CA ASP A 145 -15.95 22.19 -22.64
C ASP A 145 -15.65 22.29 -21.13
N GLN A 146 -16.39 23.16 -20.45
CA GLN A 146 -16.33 23.23 -18.99
C GLN A 146 -16.83 21.93 -18.35
N PHE A 147 -16.19 21.56 -17.24
CA PHE A 147 -16.60 20.42 -16.45
C PHE A 147 -18.01 20.61 -15.87
N ILE A 148 -18.87 19.61 -16.03
CA ILE A 148 -20.22 19.60 -15.47
C ILE A 148 -20.22 18.73 -14.20
N PRO A 149 -20.42 19.29 -12.99
CA PRO A 149 -20.48 18.51 -11.76
C PRO A 149 -21.67 17.56 -11.72
N SER A 150 -21.48 16.38 -11.12
CA SER A 150 -22.56 15.46 -10.80
C SER A 150 -22.97 15.60 -9.34
N ILE A 151 -24.25 15.38 -9.03
CA ILE A 151 -24.76 15.29 -7.65
C ILE A 151 -24.10 14.11 -6.91
N LYS A 152 -23.66 13.09 -7.64
CA LYS A 152 -22.96 11.91 -7.07
C LYS A 152 -21.49 12.17 -6.77
N ASP A 153 -20.95 13.33 -7.16
CA ASP A 153 -19.56 13.67 -6.85
C ASP A 153 -19.40 13.86 -5.34
N LYS A 154 -18.80 12.88 -4.67
CA LYS A 154 -18.53 12.94 -3.22
C LYS A 154 -17.51 14.06 -2.94
N ILE A 155 -17.95 15.12 -2.27
CA ILE A 155 -17.08 16.19 -1.76
C ILE A 155 -16.30 15.69 -0.56
N LYS A 156 -15.00 15.95 -0.54
CA LYS A 156 -14.09 15.54 0.53
C LYS A 156 -13.91 16.66 1.54
N VAL A 157 -13.89 16.35 2.84
CA VAL A 157 -13.84 17.37 3.90
C VAL A 157 -12.45 17.47 4.54
N LEU A 158 -11.94 18.71 4.66
CA LEU A 158 -10.77 19.05 5.46
C LEU A 158 -11.22 19.51 6.85
N CYS A 159 -10.72 18.86 7.89
CA CYS A 159 -11.13 19.10 9.27
C CYS A 159 -10.17 20.05 9.99
N LEU A 160 -10.65 20.73 11.04
CA LEU A 160 -9.78 21.48 11.94
C LEU A 160 -8.90 20.52 12.74
N GLY A 161 -7.60 20.79 12.76
CA GLY A 161 -6.61 20.09 13.55
C GLY A 161 -6.30 20.77 14.88
N ASN A 162 -5.50 20.11 15.70
CA ASN A 162 -4.85 20.72 16.87
C ASN A 162 -3.65 21.57 16.44
N SER A 163 -2.81 22.00 17.39
CA SER A 163 -1.56 22.67 17.05
C SER A 163 -0.69 21.78 16.15
N LEU A 164 0.19 22.40 15.36
CA LEU A 164 1.11 21.65 14.50
C LEU A 164 1.96 20.65 15.30
N GLN A 165 2.33 21.00 16.54
CA GLN A 165 3.08 20.12 17.43
C GLN A 165 2.24 18.92 17.87
N ASP A 166 1.00 19.16 18.34
CA ASP A 166 0.12 18.07 18.80
C ASP A 166 -0.21 17.09 17.67
N GLU A 167 -0.49 17.59 16.47
CA GLU A 167 -0.71 16.77 15.28
C GLU A 167 0.56 15.98 14.89
N THR A 168 1.75 16.57 15.06
CA THR A 168 3.03 15.89 14.82
C THR A 168 3.26 14.76 15.83
N VAL A 169 2.97 15.01 17.11
CA VAL A 169 3.07 14.01 18.19
C VAL A 169 2.05 12.89 17.97
N ALA A 170 0.81 13.23 17.61
CA ALA A 170 -0.23 12.24 17.31
C ALA A 170 0.18 11.31 16.16
N LEU A 171 0.64 11.88 15.04
CA LEU A 171 1.11 11.11 13.89
C LEU A 171 2.35 10.25 14.23
N TYR A 172 3.25 10.76 15.07
CA TYR A 172 4.39 9.99 15.58
C TYR A 172 3.92 8.76 16.36
N HIS A 173 2.99 8.94 17.30
CA HIS A 173 2.47 7.84 18.11
C HIS A 173 1.73 6.79 17.27
N GLU A 174 0.96 7.23 16.28
CA GLU A 174 0.25 6.35 15.35
C GLU A 174 1.22 5.47 14.55
N LEU A 175 2.19 6.08 13.88
CA LEU A 175 3.13 5.33 13.02
C LEU A 175 4.09 4.46 13.86
N ALA A 176 4.73 5.04 14.87
CA ALA A 176 5.71 4.33 15.67
C ALA A 176 5.07 3.21 16.51
N GLY A 177 3.83 3.41 16.98
CA GLY A 177 3.04 2.45 17.75
C GLY A 177 2.18 1.48 16.93
N SER A 178 2.30 1.51 15.58
CA SER A 178 1.50 0.69 14.68
C SER A 178 1.65 -0.81 14.97
N SER A 179 0.54 -1.54 14.86
CA SER A 179 0.49 -3.01 15.00
C SER A 179 0.92 -3.74 13.73
N VAL A 180 1.10 -3.01 12.62
CA VAL A 180 1.40 -3.59 11.31
C VAL A 180 2.60 -2.94 10.66
N PRO A 181 3.42 -3.71 9.91
CA PRO A 181 4.67 -3.16 9.42
C PRO A 181 4.40 -2.20 8.27
N LEU A 182 5.12 -1.07 8.29
CA LEU A 182 4.89 0.09 7.43
C LEU A 182 5.59 -0.02 6.06
N ASN A 183 5.23 0.86 5.12
CA ASN A 183 5.98 1.04 3.87
C ASN A 183 7.30 1.82 4.09
N ASP A 184 8.14 1.93 3.05
CA ASP A 184 9.41 2.65 3.11
C ASP A 184 9.26 4.15 3.40
N GLY A 185 8.25 4.80 2.82
CA GLY A 185 7.97 6.21 3.04
C GLY A 185 7.67 6.51 4.51
N ASP A 186 6.85 5.68 5.13
CA ASP A 186 6.45 5.81 6.53
C ASP A 186 7.60 5.47 7.50
N ARG A 187 8.47 4.52 7.15
CA ARG A 187 9.71 4.28 7.92
C ARG A 187 10.64 5.50 7.90
N LYS A 188 10.83 6.11 6.74
CA LYS A 188 11.60 7.36 6.62
C LYS A 188 10.95 8.49 7.42
N LEU A 189 9.62 8.60 7.37
CA LEU A 189 8.86 9.59 8.11
C LEU A 189 8.99 9.40 9.63
N ILE A 190 8.96 8.17 10.15
CA ILE A 190 9.18 7.88 11.58
C ILE A 190 10.51 8.47 12.04
N SER A 191 11.59 8.33 11.27
CA SER A 191 12.90 8.86 11.69
C SER A 191 12.89 10.38 11.84
N LYS A 192 12.17 11.08 10.94
CA LYS A 192 11.96 12.53 11.02
C LYS A 192 11.08 12.92 12.22
N LEU A 193 9.98 12.20 12.42
CA LEU A 193 9.06 12.42 13.54
C LEU A 193 9.72 12.14 14.89
N ALA A 194 10.47 11.06 15.03
CA ALA A 194 11.20 10.69 16.25
C ALA A 194 12.22 11.75 16.66
N LYS A 195 12.80 12.48 15.70
CA LYS A 195 13.69 13.62 15.99
C LYS A 195 12.92 14.83 16.51
N LEU A 196 11.73 15.10 15.97
CA LEU A 196 10.86 16.20 16.40
C LEU A 196 10.21 15.91 17.77
N CYS A 197 9.89 14.65 18.03
CA CYS A 197 9.20 14.19 19.24
C CYS A 197 10.17 13.51 20.24
N LEU A 198 11.44 13.91 20.25
CA LEU A 198 12.49 13.26 21.04
C LEU A 198 12.26 13.41 22.54
N ASP A 199 11.81 14.59 22.96
CA ASP A 199 11.56 14.95 24.36
C ASP A 199 10.11 14.70 24.78
N ASP A 200 9.24 14.36 23.83
CA ASP A 200 7.87 13.95 24.10
C ASP A 200 7.80 12.51 24.66
N ARG A 201 6.63 12.18 25.22
CA ARG A 201 6.34 10.81 25.69
C ARG A 201 6.43 9.84 24.52
N GLN A 202 7.11 8.71 24.73
CA GLN A 202 7.24 7.69 23.70
C GLN A 202 6.01 6.75 23.69
N PRO A 203 5.70 6.09 22.55
CA PRO A 203 4.71 5.02 22.52
C PRO A 203 4.96 3.98 23.60
N GLN A 204 3.89 3.53 24.28
CA GLN A 204 4.00 2.51 25.33
C GLN A 204 4.50 1.16 24.79
N MET A 205 4.20 0.84 23.53
CA MET A 205 4.62 -0.39 22.87
C MET A 205 5.03 -0.12 21.43
N PHE A 206 5.96 -0.93 20.95
CA PHE A 206 6.39 -0.98 19.54
C PHE A 206 6.17 -2.40 18.99
N PRO A 207 4.94 -2.75 18.57
CA PRO A 207 4.64 -4.09 18.07
C PRO A 207 5.51 -4.47 16.87
N VAL A 208 5.81 -3.49 16.00
CA VAL A 208 6.70 -3.63 14.84
C VAL A 208 8.13 -3.28 15.24
N ARG A 209 9.01 -4.28 15.23
CA ARG A 209 10.39 -4.15 15.71
C ARG A 209 11.25 -3.24 14.82
N GLU A 210 10.93 -3.16 13.53
CA GLU A 210 11.59 -2.24 12.60
C GLU A 210 11.35 -0.77 13.00
N ASN A 211 10.14 -0.42 13.44
CA ASN A 211 9.81 0.94 13.89
C ASN A 211 10.60 1.29 15.15
N LYS A 212 10.69 0.34 16.10
CA LYS A 212 11.47 0.50 17.33
C LYS A 212 12.96 0.78 17.03
N ALA A 213 13.54 0.07 16.07
CA ALA A 213 14.93 0.23 15.69
C ALA A 213 15.23 1.64 15.14
N LEU A 214 14.34 2.18 14.29
CA LEU A 214 14.45 3.53 13.75
C LEU A 214 14.31 4.60 14.84
N VAL A 215 13.36 4.43 15.76
CA VAL A 215 13.22 5.33 16.92
C VAL A 215 14.47 5.28 17.81
N ASN A 216 14.97 4.08 18.13
CA ASN A 216 16.17 3.91 18.96
C ASN A 216 17.43 4.51 18.32
N GLN A 217 17.55 4.45 16.99
CA GLN A 217 18.65 5.09 16.26
C GLN A 217 18.71 6.58 16.60
N ILE A 218 17.58 7.28 16.50
CA ILE A 218 17.49 8.70 16.84
C ILE A 218 17.75 8.94 18.32
N ARG A 219 17.20 8.10 19.21
CA ARG A 219 17.39 8.23 20.66
C ARG A 219 18.86 8.14 21.07
N ILE A 220 19.59 7.10 20.64
CA ILE A 220 20.99 6.90 21.04
C ILE A 220 21.91 8.00 20.49
N GLN A 221 21.65 8.46 19.26
CA GLN A 221 22.42 9.54 18.62
C GLN A 221 22.28 10.86 19.39
N ASN A 222 21.16 11.07 20.08
CA ASN A 222 20.89 12.23 20.92
C ASN A 222 21.09 11.94 22.42
N GLY A 223 21.80 10.86 22.77
CA GLY A 223 22.18 10.56 24.15
C GLY A 223 21.05 10.11 25.07
N LYS A 224 19.88 9.74 24.53
CA LYS A 224 18.78 9.13 25.29
C LYS A 224 18.99 7.62 25.41
N SER A 225 18.39 7.01 26.43
CA SER A 225 18.37 5.55 26.61
C SER A 225 17.63 4.85 25.47
N ILE A 226 18.11 3.64 25.12
CA ILE A 226 17.48 2.79 24.11
C ILE A 226 16.35 1.97 24.73
N LEU A 227 15.37 1.60 23.92
CA LEU A 227 14.24 0.77 24.32
C LEU A 227 14.43 -0.60 23.67
N VAL A 228 14.84 -1.64 24.41
CA VAL A 228 15.09 -2.98 23.83
C VAL A 228 14.46 -4.05 24.72
N ASP A 229 13.74 -5.01 24.10
CA ASP A 229 13.16 -6.14 24.85
C ASP A 229 13.61 -7.49 24.25
N THR A 230 14.26 -7.48 23.09
CA THR A 230 14.80 -8.67 22.44
C THR A 230 16.24 -8.45 22.00
N VAL A 231 17.02 -9.52 21.93
CA VAL A 231 18.40 -9.43 21.39
C VAL A 231 18.38 -8.94 19.94
N THR A 232 17.35 -9.31 19.17
CA THR A 232 17.21 -8.90 17.76
C THR A 232 16.92 -7.40 17.62
N ASP A 233 16.36 -6.74 18.65
CA ASP A 233 16.19 -5.28 18.64
C ASP A 233 17.55 -4.57 18.57
N VAL A 234 18.57 -5.10 19.28
CA VAL A 234 19.95 -4.59 19.27
C VAL A 234 20.57 -4.77 17.87
N LEU A 235 20.35 -5.93 17.23
CA LEU A 235 20.83 -6.17 15.86
C LEU A 235 20.18 -5.21 14.85
N ARG A 236 18.85 -5.06 14.89
CA ARG A 236 18.13 -4.12 14.00
C ARG A 236 18.59 -2.69 14.20
N MET A 237 18.84 -2.29 15.44
CA MET A 237 19.35 -0.97 15.76
C MET A 237 20.77 -0.77 15.21
N ALA A 238 21.65 -1.76 15.32
CA ALA A 238 22.98 -1.70 14.71
C ALA A 238 22.90 -1.62 13.18
N CYS A 239 21.92 -2.27 12.55
CA CYS A 239 21.64 -2.12 11.13
C CYS A 239 21.22 -0.67 10.81
N ALA A 240 20.28 -0.11 11.56
CA ALA A 240 19.85 1.28 11.40
C ALA A 240 21.03 2.27 11.50
N LEU A 241 21.86 2.13 12.53
CA LEU A 241 23.07 2.95 12.74
C LEU A 241 24.11 2.83 11.62
N SER A 242 24.04 1.78 10.81
CA SER A 242 24.92 1.54 9.67
C SER A 242 24.28 1.88 8.33
N ASP A 243 23.11 2.53 8.32
CA ASP A 243 22.27 2.79 7.13
C ASP A 243 21.90 1.50 6.36
N GLY A 244 21.74 0.40 7.09
CA GLY A 244 21.35 -0.90 6.56
C GLY A 244 19.86 -1.22 6.72
N ASP A 245 19.48 -2.43 6.30
CA ASP A 245 18.10 -2.89 6.31
C ASP A 245 17.64 -3.33 7.71
N VAL A 246 16.77 -2.54 8.34
CA VAL A 246 16.17 -2.82 9.66
C VAL A 246 15.19 -4.00 9.65
N THR A 247 14.74 -4.44 8.47
CA THR A 247 13.92 -5.66 8.35
C THR A 247 14.76 -6.93 8.49
N LEU A 248 16.09 -6.81 8.39
CA LEU A 248 17.08 -7.90 8.36
C LEU A 248 16.95 -8.84 7.14
N THR A 249 16.25 -8.39 6.09
CA THR A 249 16.10 -9.16 4.85
C THR A 249 17.39 -9.11 4.02
N GLU A 250 18.01 -7.94 3.96
CA GLU A 250 19.27 -7.73 3.26
C GLU A 250 20.47 -7.72 4.22
N LYS A 251 21.63 -8.11 3.72
CA LYS A 251 22.86 -8.11 4.51
C LYS A 251 23.32 -6.68 4.74
N THR A 252 23.54 -6.30 6.00
CA THR A 252 24.06 -4.98 6.36
C THR A 252 25.58 -5.01 6.46
N LYS A 253 26.24 -4.04 5.82
CA LYS A 253 27.66 -3.74 6.06
C LYS A 253 27.78 -2.81 7.27
N PHE A 254 28.14 -3.35 8.43
CA PHE A 254 28.22 -2.56 9.66
C PHE A 254 29.35 -1.52 9.60
N LYS A 255 29.02 -0.28 10.02
CA LYS A 255 29.97 0.83 10.14
C LYS A 255 30.77 0.73 11.44
N SER A 256 31.88 1.45 11.51
CA SER A 256 32.56 1.67 12.80
C SER A 256 31.69 2.55 13.67
N LEU A 257 31.37 2.09 14.89
CA LEU A 257 30.51 2.80 15.83
C LEU A 257 31.37 3.45 16.92
N SER A 258 30.97 4.63 17.37
CA SER A 258 31.65 5.30 18.49
C SER A 258 31.60 4.45 19.75
N ARG A 259 32.62 4.57 20.63
CA ARG A 259 32.68 3.80 21.88
C ARG A 259 31.41 3.97 22.73
N LYS A 260 30.81 5.17 22.74
CA LYS A 260 29.55 5.47 23.44
C LYS A 260 28.38 4.65 22.89
N ILE A 261 28.25 4.55 21.57
CA ILE A 261 27.19 3.77 20.91
C ILE A 261 27.42 2.27 21.10
N ARG A 262 28.67 1.79 20.94
CA ARG A 262 29.04 0.38 21.17
C ARG A 262 28.67 -0.04 22.60
N ARG A 263 29.00 0.79 23.59
CA ARG A 263 28.63 0.58 24.99
C ARG A 263 27.13 0.47 25.17
N GLY A 264 26.34 1.41 24.64
CA GLY A 264 24.88 1.38 24.76
C GLY A 264 24.23 0.14 24.15
N LEU A 265 24.72 -0.33 22.99
CA LEU A 265 24.25 -1.57 22.37
C LEU A 265 24.58 -2.81 23.22
N MET A 266 25.80 -2.85 23.80
CA MET A 266 26.25 -3.94 24.65
C MET A 266 25.49 -3.99 25.99
N GLU A 267 25.25 -2.82 26.60
CA GLU A 267 24.46 -2.68 27.84
C GLU A 267 23.02 -3.16 27.61
N GLY A 268 22.35 -2.70 26.54
CA GLY A 268 20.99 -3.15 26.22
C GLY A 268 20.91 -4.65 25.88
N LEU A 269 21.91 -5.21 25.20
CA LEU A 269 21.98 -6.65 24.97
C LEU A 269 22.11 -7.42 26.30
N SER A 270 22.97 -6.94 27.20
CA SER A 270 23.19 -7.56 28.50
C SER A 270 21.93 -7.50 29.37
N GLU A 271 21.24 -6.36 29.38
CA GLU A 271 20.00 -6.16 30.14
C GLU A 271 18.91 -7.16 29.71
N VAL A 272 18.66 -7.28 28.41
CA VAL A 272 17.67 -8.23 27.86
C VAL A 272 17.98 -9.68 28.24
N LEU A 273 19.26 -10.07 28.24
CA LEU A 273 19.69 -11.43 28.54
C LEU A 273 19.71 -11.73 30.04
N VAL A 274 20.00 -10.73 30.88
CA VAL A 274 19.90 -10.85 32.35
C VAL A 274 18.44 -11.02 32.75
N GLU A 275 17.53 -10.23 32.16
CA GLU A 275 16.09 -10.34 32.41
C GLU A 275 15.51 -11.66 31.87
N SER A 276 16.03 -12.16 30.74
CA SER A 276 15.49 -13.36 30.09
C SER A 276 16.59 -14.20 29.41
N PRO A 277 17.30 -15.07 30.16
CA PRO A 277 18.38 -15.89 29.61
C PRO A 277 17.96 -16.79 28.43
N ALA A 278 16.70 -17.22 28.39
CA ALA A 278 16.14 -18.02 27.30
C ALA A 278 16.21 -17.34 25.92
N LYS A 279 16.29 -16.00 25.86
CA LYS A 279 16.42 -15.23 24.61
C LYS A 279 17.78 -15.41 23.93
N MET A 280 18.75 -16.06 24.58
CA MET A 280 20.05 -16.37 23.97
C MET A 280 19.93 -17.22 22.70
N VAL A 281 18.93 -18.10 22.64
CA VAL A 281 18.62 -18.96 21.47
C VAL A 281 18.41 -18.16 20.18
N ASP A 282 17.88 -16.93 20.27
CA ASP A 282 17.52 -16.11 19.12
C ASP A 282 18.74 -15.71 18.27
N VAL A 283 19.96 -15.84 18.81
CA VAL A 283 21.21 -15.68 18.06
C VAL A 283 21.27 -16.57 16.82
N ASN A 284 20.71 -17.79 16.89
CA ASN A 284 20.76 -18.77 15.81
C ASN A 284 20.03 -18.30 14.55
N ARG A 285 19.01 -17.44 14.68
CA ARG A 285 18.25 -16.91 13.53
C ARG A 285 19.08 -16.00 12.63
N HIS A 286 20.06 -15.30 13.21
CA HIS A 286 20.86 -14.28 12.54
C HIS A 286 22.36 -14.45 12.85
N GLN A 287 22.82 -15.69 13.01
CA GLN A 287 24.13 -16.02 13.55
C GLN A 287 25.27 -15.31 12.80
N GLU A 288 25.25 -15.35 11.47
CA GLU A 288 26.27 -14.68 10.65
C GLU A 288 26.24 -13.15 10.80
N GLN A 289 25.06 -12.54 10.90
CA GLN A 289 24.96 -11.09 11.13
C GLN A 289 25.48 -10.71 12.51
N TRP A 290 25.25 -11.55 13.53
CA TRP A 290 25.80 -11.36 14.87
C TRP A 290 27.32 -11.48 14.91
N LYS A 291 27.91 -12.46 14.19
CA LYS A 291 29.38 -12.56 14.05
C LYS A 291 29.96 -11.25 13.50
N ARG A 292 29.39 -10.75 12.39
CA ARG A 292 29.82 -9.49 11.76
C ARG A 292 29.63 -8.27 12.64
N LEU A 293 28.56 -8.22 13.43
CA LEU A 293 28.36 -7.13 14.38
C LEU A 293 29.37 -7.20 15.55
N GLY A 294 29.66 -8.41 16.03
CA GLY A 294 30.65 -8.63 17.09
C GLY A 294 32.04 -8.12 16.74
N GLU A 295 32.47 -8.26 15.47
CA GLU A 295 33.71 -7.68 14.94
C GLU A 295 33.78 -6.15 15.11
N ARG A 296 32.63 -5.46 15.11
CA ARG A 296 32.53 -3.99 15.24
C ARG A 296 32.27 -3.51 16.66
N LEU A 297 31.59 -4.31 17.48
CA LEU A 297 31.27 -3.94 18.86
C LEU A 297 32.46 -4.10 19.81
N HIS A 298 33.39 -5.02 19.52
CA HIS A 298 34.46 -5.45 20.41
C HIS A 298 33.95 -5.83 21.82
N PRO A 299 33.15 -6.91 21.96
CA PRO A 299 32.50 -7.30 23.22
C PRO A 299 33.45 -7.43 24.42
N HIS A 300 34.72 -7.77 24.18
CA HIS A 300 35.73 -7.98 25.22
C HIS A 300 36.12 -6.68 25.96
N GLU A 301 35.94 -5.50 25.34
CA GLU A 301 36.28 -4.20 25.92
C GLU A 301 35.37 -3.77 27.07
N PHE A 302 34.19 -4.39 27.22
CA PHE A 302 33.20 -4.02 28.23
C PHE A 302 33.09 -5.08 29.33
N PRO A 303 32.88 -4.71 30.60
CA PRO A 303 32.71 -5.67 31.70
C PRO A 303 31.30 -6.27 31.75
N LEU A 304 30.83 -6.84 30.63
CA LEU A 304 29.47 -7.38 30.47
C LEU A 304 29.53 -8.89 30.15
N PRO A 305 29.61 -9.78 31.15
CA PRO A 305 29.89 -11.20 30.94
C PRO A 305 28.80 -11.91 30.13
N VAL A 306 27.53 -11.61 30.38
CA VAL A 306 26.39 -12.21 29.67
C VAL A 306 26.40 -11.87 28.19
N ALA A 307 26.70 -10.62 27.83
CA ALA A 307 26.83 -10.21 26.43
C ALA A 307 28.06 -10.88 25.76
N LYS A 308 29.18 -11.07 26.48
CA LYS A 308 30.34 -11.82 25.95
C LYS A 308 29.98 -13.27 25.64
N GLU A 309 29.22 -13.91 26.52
CA GLU A 309 28.74 -15.28 26.32
C GLU A 309 27.81 -15.38 25.10
N PHE A 310 26.90 -14.42 24.91
CA PHE A 310 26.07 -14.35 23.71
C PHE A 310 26.89 -14.35 22.42
N PHE A 311 27.97 -13.58 22.36
CA PHE A 311 28.88 -13.59 21.20
C PHE A 311 29.72 -14.86 21.07
N ALA A 312 29.96 -15.61 22.15
CA ALA A 312 30.57 -16.94 22.09
C ALA A 312 29.61 -17.95 21.43
N VAL A 313 28.32 -17.93 21.80
CA VAL A 313 27.28 -18.70 21.10
C VAL A 313 27.19 -18.29 19.63
N ALA A 314 27.21 -16.98 19.34
CA ALA A 314 27.18 -16.49 17.96
C ALA A 314 28.33 -17.04 17.11
N ARG A 315 29.54 -17.19 17.68
CA ARG A 315 30.70 -17.77 16.99
C ARG A 315 30.63 -19.29 16.82
N GLY A 316 29.75 -19.96 17.57
CA GLY A 316 29.66 -21.43 17.61
C GLY A 316 30.53 -22.06 18.70
N ASP A 317 31.11 -21.24 19.59
CA ASP A 317 31.95 -21.71 20.72
C ASP A 317 31.09 -22.45 21.77
N LYS A 318 29.77 -22.22 21.76
CA LYS A 318 28.76 -22.83 22.64
C LYS A 318 27.48 -23.14 21.85
N ALA A 319 26.85 -24.28 22.13
CA ALA A 319 25.61 -24.69 21.46
C ALA A 319 24.37 -24.35 22.28
N VAL A 320 23.30 -23.89 21.61
CA VAL A 320 22.00 -23.62 22.23
C VAL A 320 20.89 -24.16 21.33
N ASN A 321 20.04 -25.04 21.88
CA ASN A 321 18.93 -25.67 21.15
C ASN A 321 17.66 -24.82 21.19
N GLY A 322 17.09 -24.49 20.03
CA GLY A 322 15.87 -23.70 19.94
C GLY A 322 14.58 -24.51 19.75
N VAL A 323 13.45 -23.86 20.04
CA VAL A 323 12.09 -24.42 19.92
C VAL A 323 11.83 -25.03 18.54
N ALA A 324 12.25 -24.36 17.45
CA ALA A 324 12.08 -24.88 16.09
C ALA A 324 12.83 -26.21 15.84
N SER A 325 14.05 -26.36 16.40
CA SER A 325 14.82 -27.59 16.29
C SER A 325 14.20 -28.72 17.12
N GLN A 326 13.62 -28.40 18.27
CA GLN A 326 12.88 -29.38 19.08
C GLN A 326 11.60 -29.83 18.35
N LEU A 327 10.87 -28.88 17.73
CA LEU A 327 9.67 -29.15 16.97
C LEU A 327 9.92 -30.09 15.78
N GLU A 328 10.89 -29.76 14.92
CA GLU A 328 11.17 -30.60 13.74
C GLU A 328 11.68 -31.99 14.13
N ARG A 329 12.39 -32.13 15.25
CA ARG A 329 12.76 -33.44 15.80
C ARG A 329 11.55 -34.22 16.30
N ALA A 330 10.64 -33.59 17.03
CA ALA A 330 9.43 -34.24 17.51
C ALA A 330 8.58 -34.74 16.34
N ILE A 331 8.34 -33.89 15.33
CA ILE A 331 7.58 -34.28 14.12
C ILE A 331 8.31 -35.35 13.32
N GLY A 332 9.64 -35.25 13.15
CA GLY A 332 10.44 -36.25 12.45
C GLY A 332 10.41 -37.63 13.12
N ASN A 333 10.24 -37.66 14.44
CA ASN A 333 10.09 -38.89 15.22
C ASN A 333 8.64 -39.41 15.29
N GLY A 334 7.68 -38.70 14.68
CA GLY A 334 6.25 -39.04 14.75
C GLY A 334 5.56 -38.67 16.07
N ASP A 335 6.23 -37.96 16.97
CA ASP A 335 5.69 -37.57 18.27
C ASP A 335 4.94 -36.24 18.17
N ILE A 336 3.71 -36.30 17.66
CA ILE A 336 2.85 -35.13 17.44
C ILE A 336 2.37 -34.52 18.77
N ALA A 337 2.12 -35.35 19.79
CA ALA A 337 1.75 -34.87 21.13
C ALA A 337 2.86 -33.99 21.74
N LEU A 338 4.13 -34.41 21.62
CA LEU A 338 5.27 -33.59 22.02
C LEU A 338 5.35 -32.31 21.19
N ALA A 339 5.14 -32.39 19.88
CA ALA A 339 5.15 -31.22 19.00
C ALA A 339 4.11 -30.16 19.43
N ILE A 340 2.89 -30.58 19.80
CA ILE A 340 1.84 -29.69 20.32
C ILE A 340 2.30 -29.05 21.64
N SER A 341 2.83 -29.85 22.58
CA SER A 341 3.30 -29.33 23.88
C SER A 341 4.45 -28.32 23.77
N ILE A 342 5.33 -28.50 22.79
CA ILE A 342 6.42 -27.56 22.49
C ILE A 342 5.83 -26.24 21.95
N LEU A 343 4.85 -26.33 21.06
CA LEU A 343 4.23 -25.16 20.43
C LEU A 343 3.28 -24.39 21.36
N GLU A 344 2.69 -25.03 22.37
CA GLU A 344 1.90 -24.34 23.41
C GLU A 344 2.75 -23.30 24.17
N ARG A 345 4.05 -23.55 24.33
CA ARG A 345 5.01 -22.60 24.91
C ARG A 345 5.45 -21.50 23.94
N ALA A 346 5.02 -21.59 22.68
CA ALA A 346 5.29 -20.62 21.63
C ALA A 346 4.02 -20.31 20.82
N PRO A 347 3.04 -19.59 21.41
CA PRO A 347 1.68 -19.44 20.85
C PRO A 347 1.66 -18.92 19.41
N GLY A 348 2.51 -17.95 19.09
CA GLY A 348 2.60 -17.42 17.72
C GLY A 348 3.12 -18.44 16.69
N MET A 349 3.95 -19.41 17.09
CA MET A 349 4.39 -20.49 16.21
C MET A 349 3.35 -21.61 16.10
N LEU A 350 2.57 -21.86 17.17
CA LEU A 350 1.44 -22.78 17.13
C LEU A 350 0.45 -22.35 16.04
N PHE A 351 -0.01 -21.10 16.11
CA PHE A 351 -1.01 -20.55 15.19
C PHE A 351 -0.54 -20.55 13.73
N ARG A 352 0.75 -20.30 13.48
CA ARG A 352 1.34 -20.36 12.13
C ARG A 352 1.51 -21.79 11.61
N SER A 353 1.48 -22.79 12.50
CA SER A 353 1.63 -24.21 12.19
C SER A 353 0.30 -24.97 12.15
N LEU A 354 -0.84 -24.34 12.48
CA LEU A 354 -2.14 -25.01 12.60
C LEU A 354 -2.51 -25.82 11.35
N ASP A 355 -2.30 -25.26 10.16
CA ASP A 355 -2.52 -25.96 8.89
C ASP A 355 -1.78 -27.30 8.82
N ARG A 356 -0.48 -27.28 9.12
CA ARG A 356 0.37 -28.48 9.13
C ARG A 356 -0.08 -29.45 10.24
N LEU A 357 -0.39 -28.95 11.43
CA LEU A 357 -0.77 -29.78 12.58
C LEU A 357 -2.11 -30.46 12.37
N VAL A 358 -3.10 -29.78 11.80
CA VAL A 358 -4.41 -30.37 11.48
C VAL A 358 -4.22 -31.58 10.55
N LEU A 359 -3.39 -31.46 9.51
CA LEU A 359 -3.08 -32.58 8.61
C LEU A 359 -2.28 -33.72 9.26
N LEU A 360 -1.54 -33.44 10.34
CA LEU A 360 -0.78 -34.45 11.09
C LEU A 360 -1.64 -35.15 12.16
N CYS A 361 -2.66 -34.47 12.69
CA CYS A 361 -3.56 -35.02 13.70
C CYS A 361 -4.80 -35.70 13.10
N GLU A 362 -5.08 -35.53 11.81
CA GLU A 362 -6.34 -35.93 11.15
C GLU A 362 -6.76 -37.38 11.42
N ALA A 363 -5.81 -38.32 11.52
CA ALA A 363 -6.09 -39.73 11.75
C ALA A 363 -6.36 -40.09 13.23
N ASP A 364 -6.15 -39.15 14.16
CA ASP A 364 -6.18 -39.37 15.60
C ASP A 364 -7.04 -38.29 16.30
N VAL A 365 -8.17 -38.75 16.85
CA VAL A 365 -9.16 -37.90 17.51
C VAL A 365 -8.62 -37.28 18.80
N ASP A 366 -7.75 -38.00 19.53
CA ASP A 366 -7.18 -37.53 20.79
C ASP A 366 -6.15 -36.43 20.51
N LEU A 367 -5.30 -36.59 19.49
CA LEU A 367 -4.36 -35.55 19.05
C LEU A 367 -5.08 -34.31 18.52
N THR A 368 -6.17 -34.50 17.79
CA THR A 368 -7.00 -33.38 17.30
C THR A 368 -7.62 -32.61 18.47
N THR A 369 -8.12 -33.32 19.49
CA THR A 369 -8.65 -32.72 20.72
C THR A 369 -7.57 -31.96 21.47
N GLN A 370 -6.37 -32.54 21.59
CA GLN A 370 -5.22 -31.91 22.22
C GLN A 370 -4.82 -30.60 21.51
N LEU A 371 -4.80 -30.60 20.17
CA LEU A 371 -4.50 -29.41 19.38
C LEU A 371 -5.52 -28.28 19.61
N LEU A 372 -6.80 -28.62 19.64
CA LEU A 372 -7.89 -27.67 19.89
C LEU A 372 -7.81 -27.08 21.31
N MET A 373 -7.51 -27.91 22.32
CA MET A 373 -7.29 -27.45 23.69
C MET A 373 -6.08 -26.52 23.79
N ALA A 374 -4.93 -26.90 23.22
CA ALA A 374 -3.74 -26.05 23.20
C ALA A 374 -4.01 -24.70 22.54
N THR A 375 -4.79 -24.70 21.43
CA THR A 375 -5.20 -23.47 20.74
C THR A 375 -6.04 -22.56 21.65
N ARG A 376 -7.04 -23.11 22.36
CA ARG A 376 -7.87 -22.37 23.30
C ARG A 376 -7.07 -21.76 24.45
N ASN A 377 -6.12 -22.51 25.00
CA ASN A 377 -5.30 -22.07 26.13
C ASN A 377 -4.43 -20.85 25.80
N VAL A 378 -3.96 -20.75 24.56
CA VAL A 378 -2.92 -19.78 24.18
C VAL A 378 -3.39 -18.67 23.25
N VAL A 379 -4.63 -18.72 22.74
CA VAL A 379 -5.18 -17.71 21.80
C VAL A 379 -5.02 -16.28 22.32
N GLY A 380 -5.23 -16.06 23.63
CA GLY A 380 -5.10 -14.75 24.29
C GLY A 380 -3.69 -14.16 24.28
N GLN A 381 -2.66 -14.98 24.01
CA GLN A 381 -1.25 -14.56 23.97
C GLN A 381 -0.76 -14.24 22.54
N VAL A 382 -1.59 -14.54 21.52
CA VAL A 382 -1.24 -14.32 20.12
C VAL A 382 -1.65 -12.91 19.71
N SER A 383 -0.81 -12.21 18.95
CA SER A 383 -1.14 -10.87 18.45
C SER A 383 -2.37 -10.91 17.53
N GLY A 384 -3.28 -9.93 17.63
CA GLY A 384 -4.52 -9.92 16.83
C GLY A 384 -4.28 -9.96 15.31
N ARG A 385 -3.18 -9.36 14.82
CA ARG A 385 -2.74 -9.47 13.42
C ARG A 385 -2.54 -10.93 12.97
N VAL A 386 -1.91 -11.76 13.81
CA VAL A 386 -1.68 -13.18 13.51
C VAL A 386 -2.99 -13.95 13.53
N LEU A 387 -3.87 -13.65 14.50
CA LEU A 387 -5.20 -14.26 14.57
C LEU A 387 -5.99 -14.01 13.28
N ILE A 388 -6.06 -12.77 12.81
CA ILE A 388 -6.76 -12.44 11.56
C ILE A 388 -6.07 -13.08 10.34
N SER A 389 -4.74 -13.09 10.29
CA SER A 389 -4.00 -13.73 9.19
C SER A 389 -4.24 -15.24 9.12
N VAL A 390 -4.37 -15.90 10.27
CA VAL A 390 -4.68 -17.33 10.35
C VAL A 390 -6.13 -17.59 9.98
N TRP A 391 -7.07 -16.74 10.41
CA TRP A 391 -8.45 -16.80 9.98
C TRP A 391 -8.55 -16.67 8.45
N GLU A 392 -7.93 -15.65 7.84
CA GLU A 392 -7.87 -15.49 6.38
C GLU A 392 -7.34 -16.76 5.70
N HIS A 393 -6.21 -17.27 6.19
CA HIS A 393 -5.55 -18.44 5.63
C HIS A 393 -6.43 -19.69 5.69
N LEU A 394 -7.06 -19.96 6.83
CA LEU A 394 -7.94 -21.10 7.04
C LEU A 394 -9.23 -20.98 6.23
N SER A 395 -9.81 -19.79 6.09
CA SER A 395 -10.97 -19.56 5.22
C SER A 395 -10.64 -19.86 3.76
N ASN A 396 -9.50 -19.38 3.26
CA ASN A 396 -9.06 -19.70 1.88
C ASN A 396 -8.69 -21.18 1.69
N ARG A 397 -8.45 -21.96 2.76
CA ARG A 397 -8.25 -23.41 2.67
C ARG A 397 -9.53 -24.19 2.46
N LEU A 398 -10.68 -23.62 2.81
CA LEU A 398 -11.99 -24.23 2.61
C LEU A 398 -12.54 -23.94 1.20
N GLU A 399 -12.06 -22.86 0.56
CA GLU A 399 -12.40 -22.50 -0.81
C GLU A 399 -11.66 -23.38 -1.83
N LYS A 400 -12.36 -23.83 -2.87
CA LYS A 400 -11.77 -24.62 -3.98
C LYS A 400 -11.14 -23.70 -5.02
N GLY A 401 -9.91 -23.25 -4.78
CA GLY A 401 -9.12 -22.53 -5.76
C GLY A 401 -8.20 -23.45 -6.56
N GLU A 402 -8.10 -23.28 -7.89
CA GLU A 402 -7.13 -24.02 -8.71
C GLU A 402 -5.68 -23.51 -8.53
N LYS A 403 -5.55 -22.24 -8.13
CA LYS A 403 -4.28 -21.52 -8.04
C LYS A 403 -4.14 -20.84 -6.70
N ARG A 404 -2.89 -20.73 -6.25
CA ARG A 404 -2.46 -19.99 -5.08
C ARG A 404 -1.54 -18.86 -5.50
N ILE A 405 -1.64 -17.74 -4.80
CA ILE A 405 -0.76 -16.60 -4.97
C ILE A 405 0.25 -16.53 -3.82
N PHE A 406 1.48 -16.19 -4.15
CA PHE A 406 2.55 -15.90 -3.20
C PHE A 406 3.11 -14.51 -3.47
N THR A 407 3.47 -13.81 -2.40
CA THR A 407 4.20 -12.54 -2.48
C THR A 407 5.38 -12.63 -1.52
N ASN A 408 6.59 -12.36 -2.02
CA ASN A 408 7.76 -12.35 -1.16
C ASN A 408 7.91 -11.01 -0.42
N SER A 409 8.90 -10.92 0.47
CA SER A 409 9.18 -9.68 1.23
C SER A 409 9.50 -8.46 0.35
N LYS A 410 9.99 -8.69 -0.87
CA LYS A 410 10.32 -7.66 -1.87
C LYS A 410 9.13 -7.27 -2.77
N GLY A 411 7.94 -7.79 -2.49
CA GLY A 411 6.72 -7.47 -3.26
C GLY A 411 6.60 -8.21 -4.60
N LYS A 412 7.54 -9.11 -4.93
CA LYS A 412 7.42 -9.97 -6.11
C LYS A 412 6.30 -10.98 -5.88
N THR A 413 5.38 -11.02 -6.84
CA THR A 413 4.19 -11.87 -6.78
C THR A 413 4.23 -12.94 -7.88
N TRP A 414 3.80 -14.16 -7.56
CA TRP A 414 3.63 -15.26 -8.53
C TRP A 414 2.48 -16.19 -8.12
N ALA A 415 2.00 -16.99 -9.08
CA ALA A 415 0.95 -17.98 -8.87
C ALA A 415 1.50 -19.42 -9.05
N GLN A 416 0.91 -20.39 -8.33
CA GLN A 416 1.20 -21.82 -8.44
C GLN A 416 -0.10 -22.63 -8.32
N ASN A 417 -0.15 -23.86 -8.81
CA ASN A 417 -1.30 -24.75 -8.61
C ASN A 417 -1.54 -25.05 -7.12
N GLU A 418 -2.80 -25.12 -6.71
CA GLU A 418 -3.19 -25.65 -5.39
C GLU A 418 -3.26 -27.18 -5.46
N ASN A 419 -2.21 -27.84 -4.96
CA ASN A 419 -2.10 -29.29 -4.94
C ASN A 419 -2.08 -29.86 -3.50
N ARG A 420 -2.36 -29.03 -2.48
CA ARG A 420 -2.35 -29.51 -1.10
C ARG A 420 -3.58 -30.36 -0.81
N ARG A 421 -3.42 -31.31 0.11
CA ARG A 421 -4.54 -32.08 0.70
C ARG A 421 -5.57 -31.13 1.32
N GLU A 422 -6.85 -31.44 1.23
CA GLU A 422 -7.91 -30.63 1.85
C GLU A 422 -7.81 -30.68 3.39
N LEU A 423 -8.33 -29.64 4.09
CA LEU A 423 -8.42 -29.67 5.55
C LEU A 423 -9.81 -30.17 5.98
N PRO A 424 -9.91 -30.94 7.08
CA PRO A 424 -11.20 -31.29 7.68
C PRO A 424 -12.00 -30.03 8.08
N SER A 425 -13.14 -29.79 7.43
CA SER A 425 -13.94 -28.57 7.61
C SER A 425 -14.45 -28.36 9.04
N GLY A 426 -14.74 -29.46 9.76
CA GLY A 426 -15.16 -29.41 11.17
C GLY A 426 -14.09 -28.82 12.08
N VAL A 427 -12.85 -29.31 11.97
CA VAL A 427 -11.70 -28.81 12.77
C VAL A 427 -11.38 -27.37 12.42
N VAL A 428 -11.42 -27.01 11.14
CA VAL A 428 -11.19 -25.61 10.70
C VAL A 428 -12.25 -24.68 11.27
N SER A 429 -13.52 -25.08 11.26
CA SER A 429 -14.64 -24.29 11.80
C SER A 429 -14.47 -24.03 13.29
N GLU A 430 -14.02 -25.03 14.06
CA GLU A 430 -13.76 -24.90 15.49
C GLU A 430 -12.59 -23.96 15.79
N LEU A 431 -11.47 -24.09 15.05
CA LEU A 431 -10.32 -23.19 15.17
C LEU A 431 -10.69 -21.74 14.83
N VAL A 432 -11.45 -21.52 13.75
CA VAL A 432 -11.92 -20.18 13.35
C VAL A 432 -12.87 -19.60 14.41
N SER A 433 -13.72 -20.43 15.02
CA SER A 433 -14.60 -20.00 16.12
C SER A 433 -13.79 -19.49 17.32
N VAL A 434 -12.76 -20.22 17.76
CA VAL A 434 -11.86 -19.78 18.85
C VAL A 434 -11.21 -18.44 18.53
N ILE A 435 -10.74 -18.26 17.29
CA ILE A 435 -10.14 -17.00 16.83
C ILE A 435 -11.17 -15.85 16.87
N LYS A 436 -12.35 -16.07 16.31
CA LYS A 436 -13.43 -15.07 16.23
C LYS A 436 -13.87 -14.61 17.63
N THR A 437 -14.08 -15.55 18.56
CA THR A 437 -14.43 -15.24 19.95
C THR A 437 -13.38 -14.36 20.63
N GLU A 438 -12.09 -14.68 20.46
CA GLU A 438 -11.01 -13.87 21.03
C GLU A 438 -10.96 -12.47 20.41
N LEU A 439 -11.09 -12.35 19.09
CA LEU A 439 -11.12 -11.05 18.40
C LEU A 439 -12.28 -10.17 18.86
N CYS A 440 -13.47 -10.76 19.02
CA CYS A 440 -14.65 -10.07 19.55
C CYS A 440 -14.39 -9.55 20.98
N SER A 441 -13.84 -10.41 21.86
CA SER A 441 -13.47 -10.01 23.23
C SER A 441 -12.50 -8.83 23.26
N ARG A 442 -11.49 -8.82 22.36
CA ARG A 442 -10.51 -7.72 22.31
C ARG A 442 -11.10 -6.42 21.79
N LEU A 443 -11.98 -6.47 20.79
CA LEU A 443 -12.68 -5.28 20.30
C LEU A 443 -13.56 -4.68 21.39
N SER A 444 -14.28 -5.50 22.16
CA SER A 444 -15.06 -5.03 23.32
C SER A 444 -14.19 -4.43 24.42
N LYS A 445 -12.97 -4.96 24.68
CA LYS A 445 -11.98 -4.34 25.59
C LYS A 445 -11.45 -3.02 25.07
N MET A 446 -11.41 -2.85 23.74
CA MET A 446 -11.17 -1.56 23.12
C MET A 446 -12.39 -0.63 23.17
N GLY A 447 -13.51 -1.04 23.79
CA GLY A 447 -14.74 -0.24 23.84
C GLY A 447 -15.48 -0.20 22.50
N ILE A 448 -15.33 -1.23 21.67
CA ILE A 448 -16.01 -1.37 20.37
C ILE A 448 -16.87 -2.64 20.43
N ASP A 449 -18.18 -2.46 20.51
CA ASP A 449 -19.16 -3.56 20.51
C ASP A 449 -19.99 -3.62 19.22
N GLY A 450 -19.85 -2.61 18.35
CA GLY A 450 -20.48 -2.58 17.04
C GLY A 450 -19.83 -1.56 16.11
N LEU A 451 -20.02 -1.77 14.80
CA LEU A 451 -19.51 -0.88 13.76
C LEU A 451 -20.66 -0.25 12.98
N GLN A 452 -20.60 1.07 12.80
CA GLN A 452 -21.38 1.80 11.82
C GLN A 452 -20.51 2.00 10.58
N VAL A 453 -20.79 1.28 9.50
CA VAL A 453 -19.91 1.23 8.32
C VAL A 453 -20.57 1.91 7.13
N ASP A 454 -19.82 2.75 6.40
CA ASP A 454 -20.22 3.21 5.07
C ASP A 454 -20.36 1.99 4.13
N PRO A 455 -21.49 1.78 3.45
CA PRO A 455 -21.70 0.63 2.57
C PRO A 455 -20.55 0.38 1.57
N ASP A 456 -19.96 1.45 1.00
CA ASP A 456 -18.86 1.33 0.03
C ASP A 456 -17.55 0.85 0.70
N PHE A 457 -17.46 0.91 2.03
CA PHE A 457 -16.28 0.55 2.81
C PHE A 457 -16.31 -0.89 3.33
N LEU A 458 -17.44 -1.59 3.22
CA LEU A 458 -17.61 -2.96 3.74
C LEU A 458 -16.59 -3.95 3.14
N GLY A 459 -16.27 -3.81 1.86
CA GLY A 459 -15.31 -4.68 1.16
C GLY A 459 -13.83 -4.26 1.32
N VAL A 460 -13.53 -3.23 2.10
CA VAL A 460 -12.14 -2.83 2.38
C VAL A 460 -11.48 -3.90 3.26
N ALA A 461 -10.34 -4.42 2.81
CA ALA A 461 -9.58 -5.44 3.52
C ALA A 461 -8.91 -4.86 4.77
N LEU A 462 -8.77 -5.66 5.81
CA LEU A 462 -8.03 -5.24 7.00
C LEU A 462 -6.53 -5.14 6.68
N PRO A 463 -5.85 -4.05 7.10
CA PRO A 463 -4.47 -3.78 6.72
C PRO A 463 -3.48 -4.66 7.51
N LEU A 464 -3.40 -5.96 7.22
CA LEU A 464 -2.49 -6.89 7.91
C LEU A 464 -1.02 -6.63 7.61
N THR A 465 -0.72 -5.84 6.58
CA THR A 465 0.61 -5.30 6.34
C THR A 465 0.51 -4.08 5.45
N GLU A 466 1.33 -3.07 5.73
CA GLU A 466 1.48 -1.89 4.87
C GLU A 466 2.86 -1.92 4.16
N LYS A 467 3.60 -3.05 4.28
CA LYS A 467 4.85 -3.26 3.52
C LYS A 467 4.50 -3.29 2.05
N ASN A 468 5.27 -2.56 1.25
CA ASN A 468 5.07 -2.47 -0.21
C ASN A 468 3.67 -1.95 -0.60
N LYS A 469 2.96 -1.25 0.30
CA LYS A 469 1.79 -0.47 -0.06
C LYS A 469 2.25 0.84 -0.66
N SER A 470 1.75 1.15 -1.85
CA SER A 470 1.97 2.43 -2.51
C SER A 470 1.42 3.59 -1.69
N SER A 471 2.15 4.72 -1.67
CA SER A 471 1.64 5.95 -1.06
C SER A 471 0.65 6.63 -2.01
N GLY A 472 -0.36 7.33 -1.49
CA GLY A 472 -1.27 8.07 -2.34
C GLY A 472 -2.65 8.33 -1.75
N PHE A 473 -3.49 8.99 -2.55
CA PHE A 473 -4.87 9.30 -2.22
C PHE A 473 -5.80 8.12 -2.54
N GLY A 474 -6.65 7.73 -1.59
CA GLY A 474 -7.61 6.64 -1.78
C GLY A 474 -6.97 5.24 -1.88
N VAL A 475 -5.67 5.11 -1.61
CA VAL A 475 -4.97 3.82 -1.71
C VAL A 475 -5.41 2.89 -0.57
N MET A 476 -5.98 1.75 -0.95
CA MET A 476 -6.55 0.78 -0.03
C MET A 476 -5.54 -0.31 0.34
N PRO A 477 -5.77 -1.08 1.41
CA PRO A 477 -5.06 -2.33 1.66
C PRO A 477 -5.24 -3.31 0.50
N LYS A 478 -4.20 -4.10 0.20
CA LYS A 478 -4.24 -5.07 -0.91
C LYS A 478 -5.35 -6.10 -0.70
N GLY A 479 -6.11 -6.36 -1.76
CA GLY A 479 -7.26 -7.24 -1.78
C GLY A 479 -8.59 -6.56 -1.42
N SER A 480 -8.58 -5.28 -1.03
CA SER A 480 -9.82 -4.51 -0.82
C SER A 480 -10.65 -4.49 -2.09
N VAL A 481 -11.97 -4.70 -1.96
CA VAL A 481 -12.94 -4.64 -3.05
C VAL A 481 -13.92 -3.51 -2.77
N VAL A 482 -14.05 -2.56 -3.69
CA VAL A 482 -14.94 -1.41 -3.55
C VAL A 482 -15.82 -1.27 -4.79
N PRO A 483 -17.08 -0.81 -4.65
CA PRO A 483 -17.95 -0.60 -5.80
C PRO A 483 -17.46 0.54 -6.68
N VAL A 484 -17.74 0.44 -7.98
CA VAL A 484 -17.50 1.48 -8.99
C VAL A 484 -18.85 1.98 -9.47
N HIS A 485 -19.16 3.22 -9.16
CA HIS A 485 -20.49 3.80 -9.36
C HIS A 485 -20.61 4.60 -10.66
N GLY A 486 -19.49 5.13 -11.16
CA GLY A 486 -19.43 5.87 -12.42
C GLY A 486 -19.84 5.04 -13.63
N LYS A 487 -20.39 5.70 -14.65
CA LYS A 487 -20.69 5.08 -15.96
C LYS A 487 -19.50 5.08 -16.90
N THR A 488 -18.54 5.96 -16.65
CA THR A 488 -17.27 6.05 -17.34
C THR A 488 -16.14 5.86 -16.33
N LEU A 489 -15.25 4.93 -16.62
CA LEU A 489 -14.02 4.68 -15.88
C LEU A 489 -12.86 5.25 -16.69
N ARG A 490 -12.07 6.13 -16.09
CA ARG A 490 -10.88 6.69 -16.73
C ARG A 490 -9.63 6.37 -15.93
N PHE A 491 -8.71 5.63 -16.54
CA PHE A 491 -7.37 5.46 -16.00
C PHE A 491 -6.51 6.65 -16.38
N PHE A 492 -5.56 6.99 -15.52
CA PHE A 492 -4.53 7.95 -15.83
C PHE A 492 -3.20 7.50 -15.26
N MET A 493 -2.12 7.88 -15.93
CA MET A 493 -0.78 7.86 -15.36
C MET A 493 -0.05 9.15 -15.66
N TYR A 494 0.95 9.44 -14.83
CA TYR A 494 1.89 10.52 -15.03
C TYR A 494 3.28 10.05 -14.61
N TRP A 495 4.29 10.33 -15.41
CA TRP A 495 5.67 10.13 -15.02
C TRP A 495 6.53 11.31 -15.44
N LYS A 496 7.61 11.52 -14.72
CA LYS A 496 8.65 12.50 -15.03
C LYS A 496 10.00 11.83 -14.90
N GLN A 497 10.74 11.81 -15.99
CA GLN A 497 12.06 11.20 -16.01
C GLN A 497 13.06 12.08 -15.25
N LYS A 498 14.05 11.45 -14.62
CA LYS A 498 15.07 12.13 -13.81
C LYS A 498 16.32 12.47 -14.60
N GLY A 499 16.78 11.56 -15.47
CA GLY A 499 18.00 11.77 -16.25
C GLY A 499 18.08 10.98 -17.56
N GLU A 500 17.40 9.85 -17.66
CA GLU A 500 17.34 9.03 -18.88
C GLU A 500 15.96 9.14 -19.55
N ARG A 501 15.89 9.16 -20.90
CA ARG A 501 14.62 9.08 -21.63
C ARG A 501 13.85 7.86 -21.15
N THR A 502 12.66 8.10 -20.59
CA THR A 502 11.86 7.06 -19.97
C THR A 502 10.49 6.98 -20.61
N ASP A 503 10.14 5.75 -20.97
CA ASP A 503 8.99 5.41 -21.79
C ASP A 503 8.16 4.36 -21.04
N TYR A 504 7.05 4.83 -20.48
CA TYR A 504 6.13 4.01 -19.71
C TYR A 504 4.77 4.02 -20.40
N ASP A 505 4.26 2.83 -20.68
CA ASP A 505 3.00 2.66 -21.39
C ASP A 505 1.85 2.38 -20.44
N LEU A 506 0.77 3.14 -20.55
CA LEU A 506 -0.52 2.77 -19.98
C LEU A 506 -1.22 1.74 -20.88
N GLY A 507 -1.85 0.77 -20.27
CA GLY A 507 -2.68 -0.19 -20.98
C GLY A 507 -3.84 -0.70 -20.14
N ALA A 508 -4.87 -1.20 -20.81
CA ALA A 508 -5.99 -1.91 -20.19
C ALA A 508 -6.17 -3.27 -20.88
N PHE A 509 -5.98 -4.35 -20.14
CA PHE A 509 -6.19 -5.71 -20.62
C PHE A 509 -7.59 -6.20 -20.26
N PHE A 510 -8.31 -6.75 -21.24
CA PHE A 510 -9.68 -7.24 -21.06
C PHE A 510 -9.72 -8.76 -21.05
N MET A 511 -10.49 -9.33 -20.12
CA MET A 511 -10.69 -10.77 -20.04
C MET A 511 -12.17 -11.14 -19.89
N ASN A 512 -12.52 -12.33 -20.40
CA ASN A 512 -13.83 -12.93 -20.22
C ASN A 512 -13.95 -13.64 -18.85
N GLU A 513 -15.10 -14.26 -18.60
CA GLU A 513 -15.38 -14.99 -17.34
C GLU A 513 -14.42 -16.15 -17.06
N SER A 514 -13.86 -16.74 -18.10
CA SER A 514 -12.85 -17.81 -18.03
C SER A 514 -11.41 -17.28 -17.96
N PHE A 515 -11.20 -15.98 -17.69
CA PHE A 515 -9.90 -15.31 -17.63
C PHE A 515 -9.09 -15.37 -18.95
N GLN A 516 -9.76 -15.63 -20.07
CA GLN A 516 -9.14 -15.64 -21.40
C GLN A 516 -9.14 -14.22 -21.99
N ASN A 517 -8.18 -13.94 -22.87
CA ASN A 517 -8.06 -12.66 -23.57
C ASN A 517 -9.36 -12.30 -24.31
N ALA A 518 -9.92 -11.14 -24.00
CA ALA A 518 -11.11 -10.58 -24.64
C ALA A 518 -10.83 -9.26 -25.38
N GLY A 519 -9.58 -8.80 -25.44
CA GLY A 519 -9.21 -7.52 -26.03
C GLY A 519 -8.22 -6.74 -25.16
N HIS A 520 -7.81 -5.58 -25.66
CA HIS A 520 -7.01 -4.63 -24.89
C HIS A 520 -6.99 -3.25 -25.56
N VAL A 521 -6.69 -2.22 -24.79
CA VAL A 521 -6.35 -0.89 -25.27
C VAL A 521 -4.96 -0.51 -24.78
N SER A 522 -4.11 0.00 -25.68
CA SER A 522 -2.76 0.53 -25.38
C SER A 522 -2.26 1.34 -26.58
N TRP A 523 -1.01 1.81 -26.57
CA TRP A 523 -0.41 2.48 -27.74
C TRP A 523 -0.42 1.63 -29.02
N THR A 524 -0.35 0.29 -28.91
CA THR A 524 -0.44 -0.63 -30.06
C THR A 524 -1.87 -0.84 -30.56
N ASN A 525 -2.88 -0.44 -29.76
CA ASN A 525 -4.30 -0.54 -30.09
C ASN A 525 -5.09 0.57 -29.40
N LEU A 526 -5.21 1.72 -30.07
CA LEU A 526 -5.74 2.97 -29.50
C LEU A 526 -7.23 2.91 -29.15
N ARG A 527 -7.98 1.96 -29.72
CA ARG A 527 -9.41 1.79 -29.47
C ARG A 527 -9.84 0.33 -29.51
N ASP A 528 -10.77 -0.02 -28.65
CA ASP A 528 -11.42 -1.33 -28.61
C ASP A 528 -12.95 -1.14 -28.74
N GLY A 529 -13.56 -1.85 -29.70
CA GLY A 529 -14.96 -1.69 -30.12
C GLY A 529 -15.15 -0.72 -31.31
N SER A 530 -16.24 -0.89 -32.08
CA SER A 530 -16.53 -0.12 -33.30
C SER A 530 -16.80 1.37 -33.05
N ASP A 531 -17.21 1.74 -31.83
CA ASP A 531 -17.77 3.06 -31.53
C ASP A 531 -16.90 3.89 -30.56
N GLY A 532 -15.64 3.49 -30.31
CA GLY A 532 -14.76 4.21 -29.38
C GLY A 532 -15.23 4.18 -27.92
N ASN A 533 -15.73 3.02 -27.47
CA ASN A 533 -16.19 2.83 -26.09
C ASN A 533 -15.03 2.68 -25.09
N CYS A 534 -13.87 2.26 -25.58
CA CYS A 534 -12.61 2.18 -24.84
C CYS A 534 -11.52 2.83 -25.69
N VAL A 535 -10.88 3.89 -25.21
CA VAL A 535 -9.98 4.73 -26.03
C VAL A 535 -8.73 5.10 -25.24
N HIS A 536 -7.56 5.04 -25.89
CA HIS A 536 -6.28 5.52 -25.39
C HIS A 536 -6.04 6.98 -25.77
N SER A 537 -5.37 7.75 -24.91
CA SER A 537 -5.04 9.16 -25.20
C SER A 537 -3.93 9.37 -26.23
N GLY A 538 -3.41 8.30 -26.83
CA GLY A 538 -2.16 8.28 -27.59
C GLY A 538 -0.95 8.09 -26.69
N ASP A 539 0.22 8.06 -27.31
CA ASP A 539 1.47 7.53 -26.76
C ASP A 539 2.54 8.63 -26.68
N ILE A 540 3.14 8.81 -25.51
CA ILE A 540 4.20 9.78 -25.27
C ILE A 540 5.44 9.05 -24.78
N VAL A 541 6.54 9.13 -25.53
CA VAL A 541 7.70 8.25 -25.31
C VAL A 541 8.88 8.94 -24.62
N ASN A 542 8.72 10.21 -24.24
CA ASN A 542 9.75 11.04 -23.61
C ASN A 542 9.11 12.07 -22.66
N ALA A 543 9.59 12.16 -21.42
CA ALA A 543 8.94 12.91 -20.34
C ALA A 543 9.90 13.78 -19.48
N PRO A 544 10.75 14.64 -20.08
CA PRO A 544 11.68 15.50 -19.31
C PRO A 544 10.95 16.53 -18.43
N CYS A 545 9.81 17.03 -18.90
CA CYS A 545 8.92 17.93 -18.16
C CYS A 545 7.70 17.19 -17.58
N GLY A 546 7.72 15.85 -17.63
CA GLY A 546 6.59 14.98 -17.33
C GLY A 546 5.68 14.72 -18.53
N ALA A 547 5.03 13.56 -18.52
CA ALA A 547 4.07 13.11 -19.53
C ALA A 547 2.85 12.46 -18.87
N SER A 548 1.74 12.36 -19.57
CA SER A 548 0.53 11.69 -19.07
C SER A 548 -0.16 10.89 -20.15
N GLU A 549 -0.71 9.76 -19.72
CA GLU A 549 -1.54 8.91 -20.56
C GLU A 549 -2.83 8.57 -19.84
N PHE A 550 -3.88 8.34 -20.63
CA PHE A 550 -5.23 8.07 -20.15
C PHE A 550 -5.88 6.98 -20.98
N ILE A 551 -6.74 6.21 -20.33
CA ILE A 551 -7.66 5.28 -21.00
C ILE A 551 -9.07 5.59 -20.52
N ASP A 552 -9.97 5.97 -21.42
CA ASP A 552 -11.38 6.22 -21.12
C ASP A 552 -12.24 5.02 -21.53
N MET A 553 -13.13 4.57 -20.65
CA MET A 553 -13.99 3.42 -20.90
C MET A 553 -15.43 3.66 -20.44
N LYS A 554 -16.38 3.54 -21.36
CA LYS A 554 -17.82 3.56 -21.08
C LYS A 554 -18.27 2.18 -20.61
N LEU A 555 -18.38 2.00 -19.29
CA LEU A 555 -18.58 0.69 -18.64
C LEU A 555 -19.84 -0.05 -19.09
N GLY A 556 -20.90 0.66 -19.48
CA GLY A 556 -22.14 0.06 -19.99
C GLY A 556 -21.95 -0.73 -21.30
N ASN A 557 -20.90 -0.41 -22.07
CA ASN A 557 -20.62 -1.00 -23.37
C ASN A 557 -19.45 -1.98 -23.33
N VAL A 558 -18.87 -2.23 -22.15
CA VAL A 558 -17.76 -3.18 -21.99
C VAL A 558 -18.34 -4.59 -21.83
N ALA A 559 -18.04 -5.45 -22.81
CA ALA A 559 -18.41 -6.86 -22.79
C ALA A 559 -17.51 -7.72 -21.89
N ALA A 560 -16.29 -7.24 -21.59
CA ALA A 560 -15.34 -7.95 -20.76
C ALA A 560 -15.84 -8.13 -19.32
N ARG A 561 -15.50 -9.27 -18.71
CA ARG A 561 -15.76 -9.55 -17.30
C ARG A 561 -14.77 -8.84 -16.40
N TYR A 562 -13.52 -8.73 -16.87
CA TYR A 562 -12.42 -8.15 -16.12
C TYR A 562 -11.68 -7.10 -16.95
N ILE A 563 -11.36 -5.97 -16.31
CA ILE A 563 -10.47 -4.94 -16.86
C ILE A 563 -9.26 -4.81 -15.94
N VAL A 564 -8.06 -4.93 -16.51
CA VAL A 564 -6.80 -4.89 -15.76
C VAL A 564 -5.93 -3.76 -16.28
N PRO A 565 -5.84 -2.62 -15.59
CA PRO A 565 -4.84 -1.61 -15.89
C PRO A 565 -3.42 -2.19 -15.75
N GLN A 566 -2.55 -1.83 -16.68
CA GLN A 566 -1.12 -2.16 -16.64
C GLN A 566 -0.31 -0.92 -16.94
N ILE A 567 0.80 -0.77 -16.22
CA ILE A 567 1.83 0.22 -16.53
C ILE A 567 3.07 -0.58 -16.87
N ASN A 568 3.48 -0.51 -18.13
CA ASN A 568 4.59 -1.27 -18.65
C ASN A 568 5.81 -0.37 -18.78
N ARG A 569 6.96 -0.79 -18.25
CA ARG A 569 8.23 -0.15 -18.55
C ARG A 569 8.67 -0.59 -19.94
N TYR A 570 8.47 0.26 -20.94
CA TYR A 570 8.98 0.02 -22.28
C TYR A 570 10.49 0.25 -22.32
N SER A 571 10.97 1.40 -21.84
CA SER A 571 12.40 1.70 -21.73
C SER A 571 12.72 2.76 -20.66
N GLY A 572 14.00 2.97 -20.36
CA GLY A 572 14.48 4.03 -19.47
C GLY A 572 14.47 3.66 -17.99
N GLU A 573 14.19 4.59 -17.09
CA GLU A 573 14.41 4.44 -15.65
C GLU A 573 13.48 3.41 -14.99
N SER A 574 13.88 2.84 -13.85
CA SER A 574 13.00 1.97 -13.06
C SER A 574 11.92 2.77 -12.34
N PHE A 575 10.79 2.14 -11.97
CA PHE A 575 9.74 2.81 -11.18
C PHE A 575 10.26 3.35 -9.83
N GLN A 576 11.35 2.78 -9.32
CA GLN A 576 12.01 3.25 -8.09
C GLN A 576 12.88 4.50 -8.31
N ASP A 577 13.51 4.64 -9.48
CA ASP A 577 14.56 5.63 -9.74
C ASP A 577 14.06 6.89 -10.46
N VAL A 578 12.95 6.76 -11.19
CA VAL A 578 12.24 7.85 -11.89
C VAL A 578 11.84 8.97 -10.91
N GLU A 579 11.84 10.23 -11.37
CA GLU A 579 11.57 11.40 -10.49
C GLU A 579 10.15 11.30 -9.90
N GLU A 580 9.15 11.17 -10.76
CA GLU A 580 7.75 10.98 -10.39
C GLU A 580 7.12 9.87 -11.22
N ASN A 581 6.28 9.04 -10.60
CA ASN A 581 5.46 8.05 -11.30
C ASN A 581 4.17 7.79 -10.52
N LEU A 582 3.04 8.07 -11.16
CA LEU A 582 1.71 8.10 -10.58
C LEU A 582 0.77 7.30 -11.46
N PHE A 583 -0.14 6.56 -10.83
CA PHE A 583 -1.29 5.95 -11.49
C PHE A 583 -2.54 6.24 -10.69
N GLY A 584 -3.66 6.40 -11.37
CA GLY A 584 -4.94 6.45 -10.70
C GLY A 584 -6.10 6.17 -11.63
N PHE A 585 -7.29 6.25 -11.03
CA PHE A 585 -8.52 6.19 -11.80
C PHE A 585 -9.54 7.20 -11.31
N MET A 586 -10.37 7.63 -12.26
CA MET A 586 -11.50 8.52 -12.08
C MET A 586 -12.79 7.77 -12.39
N GLU A 587 -13.84 8.11 -11.66
CA GLU A 587 -15.20 7.70 -11.99
C GLU A 587 -15.98 8.93 -12.45
N ARG A 588 -16.62 8.82 -13.62
CA ARG A 588 -17.38 9.88 -14.25
C ARG A 588 -18.75 9.38 -14.69
N GLU A 589 -19.70 10.28 -14.82
CA GLU A 589 -20.94 10.07 -15.58
C GLU A 589 -20.70 10.47 -17.04
N THR A 590 -21.49 9.91 -17.96
CA THR A 590 -21.32 10.12 -19.41
C THR A 590 -21.53 11.57 -19.85
N PHE A 591 -22.30 12.34 -19.10
CA PHE A 591 -22.56 13.76 -19.38
C PHE A 591 -21.51 14.71 -18.77
N GLN A 592 -20.57 14.20 -17.96
CA GLN A 592 -19.54 15.03 -17.36
C GLN A 592 -18.47 15.34 -18.40
N ASN A 593 -18.69 16.43 -19.15
CA ASN A 593 -17.67 17.07 -20.00
C ASN A 593 -16.47 17.54 -19.16
N GLY A 594 -15.49 18.18 -19.78
CA GLY A 594 -14.30 18.68 -19.09
C GLY A 594 -13.01 18.15 -19.70
N LYS A 595 -11.91 18.46 -19.04
CA LYS A 595 -10.56 18.10 -19.45
C LYS A 595 -10.32 16.58 -19.35
N PRO A 596 -9.24 16.08 -19.96
CA PRO A 596 -8.77 14.71 -19.76
C PRO A 596 -8.63 14.36 -18.28
N PHE A 597 -8.01 15.25 -17.50
CA PHE A 597 -7.86 15.13 -16.06
C PHE A 597 -8.78 16.09 -15.30
N GLU A 598 -9.66 15.53 -14.47
CA GLU A 598 -10.59 16.27 -13.61
C GLU A 598 -10.43 15.85 -12.15
N ALA A 599 -9.68 16.64 -11.37
CA ALA A 599 -9.27 16.32 -10.00
C ALA A 599 -10.44 15.90 -9.08
N LYS A 600 -11.60 16.54 -9.27
CA LYS A 600 -12.82 16.27 -8.49
C LYS A 600 -13.31 14.81 -8.64
N THR A 601 -13.04 14.19 -9.78
CA THR A 601 -13.49 12.84 -10.16
C THR A 601 -12.49 11.75 -9.79
N VAL A 602 -11.30 12.12 -9.30
CA VAL A 602 -10.28 11.17 -8.84
C VAL A 602 -10.79 10.40 -7.63
N LYS A 603 -10.70 9.07 -7.73
CA LYS A 603 -11.04 8.12 -6.66
C LYS A 603 -9.80 7.60 -5.98
N VAL A 604 -8.81 7.20 -6.78
CA VAL A 604 -7.51 6.71 -6.31
C VAL A 604 -6.41 7.35 -7.13
N LYS A 605 -5.33 7.76 -6.45
CA LYS A 605 -4.04 8.14 -7.02
C LYS A 605 -2.96 7.48 -6.18
N ALA A 606 -2.19 6.56 -6.75
CA ALA A 606 -1.09 5.85 -6.12
C ALA A 606 0.25 6.23 -6.77
N GLU A 607 1.29 6.39 -5.96
CA GLU A 607 2.66 6.42 -6.44
C GLU A 607 3.13 5.01 -6.77
N ILE A 608 3.61 4.81 -8.00
CA ILE A 608 4.10 3.51 -8.44
C ILE A 608 5.61 3.47 -8.24
N ARG A 609 6.04 2.77 -7.18
CA ARG A 609 7.45 2.64 -6.81
C ARG A 609 7.85 1.18 -6.66
N GLY A 610 8.99 0.78 -7.22
CA GLY A 610 9.58 -0.53 -6.99
C GLY A 610 10.39 -1.06 -8.17
N LYS A 611 10.78 -2.33 -8.11
CA LYS A 611 11.74 -2.96 -9.04
C LYS A 611 11.07 -3.84 -10.10
N GLY A 612 9.74 -3.90 -10.13
CA GLY A 612 9.01 -4.58 -11.19
C GLY A 612 9.17 -3.89 -12.54
N MET A 613 8.90 -4.63 -13.61
CA MET A 613 8.86 -4.10 -14.98
C MET A 613 7.44 -3.79 -15.44
N VAL A 614 6.46 -4.41 -14.79
CA VAL A 614 5.04 -4.23 -15.06
C VAL A 614 4.33 -4.02 -13.74
N ALA A 615 3.59 -2.92 -13.61
CA ALA A 615 2.75 -2.66 -12.45
C ALA A 615 1.28 -2.97 -12.78
N ILE A 616 0.62 -3.72 -11.90
CA ILE A 616 -0.81 -4.04 -11.97
C ILE A 616 -1.46 -3.50 -10.68
N PRO A 617 -1.99 -2.26 -10.73
CA PRO A 617 -2.50 -1.59 -9.54
C PRO A 617 -3.84 -2.18 -9.06
N ALA A 618 -4.71 -2.60 -9.97
CA ALA A 618 -6.06 -3.08 -9.65
C ALA A 618 -6.58 -4.06 -10.70
N VAL A 619 -7.69 -4.72 -10.39
CA VAL A 619 -8.58 -5.38 -11.37
C VAL A 619 -10.01 -4.91 -11.14
N PHE A 620 -10.69 -4.53 -12.22
CA PHE A 620 -12.10 -4.20 -12.21
C PHE A 620 -12.90 -5.40 -12.66
N MET A 621 -13.96 -5.71 -11.94
CA MET A 621 -14.75 -6.92 -12.09
C MET A 621 -16.20 -6.53 -12.29
N LYS A 622 -16.77 -6.98 -13.40
CA LYS A 622 -18.21 -6.87 -13.68
C LYS A 622 -18.92 -7.99 -12.92
N ALA A 623 -20.05 -7.73 -12.29
CA ALA A 623 -20.91 -8.73 -11.67
C ALA A 623 -21.97 -9.22 -12.66
N SER A 624 -22.77 -10.22 -12.27
CA SER A 624 -23.85 -10.77 -13.13
C SER A 624 -25.00 -9.79 -13.35
N ASP A 625 -25.13 -8.77 -12.50
CA ASP A 625 -26.13 -7.69 -12.59
C ASP A 625 -25.56 -6.44 -13.32
N ASP A 626 -24.47 -6.59 -14.05
CA ASP A 626 -23.71 -5.54 -14.73
C ASP A 626 -23.11 -4.44 -13.82
N SER A 627 -23.18 -4.59 -12.49
CA SER A 627 -22.47 -3.70 -11.56
C SER A 627 -20.96 -3.92 -11.60
N TRP A 628 -20.18 -2.88 -11.36
CA TRP A 628 -18.72 -2.94 -11.37
C TRP A 628 -18.13 -2.77 -9.98
N SER A 629 -17.04 -3.47 -9.72
CA SER A 629 -16.23 -3.32 -8.52
C SER A 629 -14.74 -3.29 -8.87
N CYS A 630 -13.93 -2.67 -8.01
CA CYS A 630 -12.49 -2.58 -8.12
C CYS A 630 -11.85 -3.38 -6.98
N LYS A 631 -11.04 -4.39 -7.31
CA LYS A 631 -10.15 -5.06 -6.36
C LYS A 631 -8.75 -4.46 -6.45
N TRP A 632 -8.28 -3.85 -5.35
CA TRP A 632 -6.97 -3.21 -5.27
C TRP A 632 -5.86 -4.25 -5.11
N LEU A 633 -4.84 -4.23 -5.97
CA LEU A 633 -3.80 -5.27 -6.04
C LEU A 633 -2.42 -4.74 -5.66
N ASP A 634 -2.04 -3.60 -6.24
CA ASP A 634 -0.73 -2.97 -6.03
C ASP A 634 0.42 -3.97 -6.27
N PHE A 635 0.37 -4.68 -7.41
CA PHE A 635 1.35 -5.70 -7.78
C PHE A 635 2.42 -5.20 -8.71
N GLN A 636 3.59 -5.82 -8.58
CA GLN A 636 4.72 -5.64 -9.47
C GLN A 636 5.21 -6.98 -9.98
N LEU A 637 5.26 -7.12 -11.30
CA LEU A 637 5.67 -8.33 -11.98
C LEU A 637 7.07 -8.18 -12.54
N ALA A 638 7.72 -9.33 -12.67
CA ALA A 638 8.89 -9.43 -13.55
C ALA A 638 8.42 -9.30 -15.00
N GLY A 639 9.31 -8.81 -15.85
CA GLY A 639 9.10 -8.69 -17.28
C GLY A 639 10.45 -8.65 -17.98
N TYR A 640 10.44 -8.32 -19.26
CA TYR A 640 11.66 -8.10 -20.01
C TYR A 640 12.37 -6.83 -19.54
N PRO A 641 13.70 -6.70 -19.72
CA PRO A 641 14.41 -5.49 -19.33
C PRO A 641 13.89 -4.23 -20.03
N ASN A 642 13.41 -4.38 -21.26
CA ASN A 642 12.82 -3.37 -22.13
C ASN A 642 11.67 -4.00 -22.95
N MET A 643 10.87 -3.17 -23.63
CA MET A 643 9.81 -3.54 -24.57
C MET A 643 8.69 -4.37 -23.93
N ASN A 644 8.35 -4.08 -22.67
CA ASN A 644 7.18 -4.71 -22.05
C ASN A 644 5.91 -4.14 -22.67
N THR A 645 4.99 -5.00 -23.09
CA THR A 645 3.68 -4.61 -23.62
C THR A 645 2.59 -5.49 -23.03
N ILE A 646 1.32 -5.12 -23.22
CA ILE A 646 0.19 -5.97 -22.80
C ILE A 646 0.29 -7.35 -23.47
N GLU A 647 0.55 -7.39 -24.78
CA GLU A 647 0.58 -8.60 -25.59
C GLU A 647 1.62 -9.60 -25.10
N GLY A 648 2.81 -9.11 -24.73
CA GLY A 648 3.87 -9.94 -24.15
C GLY A 648 3.51 -10.51 -22.76
N ASN A 649 2.60 -9.87 -22.04
CA ASN A 649 2.27 -10.18 -20.65
C ASN A 649 0.91 -10.87 -20.44
N LYS A 650 0.15 -11.15 -21.51
CA LYS A 650 -1.24 -11.69 -21.43
C LYS A 650 -1.33 -12.96 -20.57
N PHE A 651 -0.50 -13.97 -20.85
CA PHE A 651 -0.57 -15.26 -20.16
C PHE A 651 -0.25 -15.15 -18.66
N SER A 652 0.84 -14.48 -18.30
CA SER A 652 1.24 -14.28 -16.91
C SER A 652 0.21 -13.44 -16.15
N THR A 653 -0.39 -12.45 -16.81
CA THR A 653 -1.47 -11.64 -16.24
C THR A 653 -2.72 -12.48 -15.98
N SER A 654 -3.21 -13.23 -16.96
CA SER A 654 -4.41 -14.08 -16.81
C SER A 654 -4.27 -15.05 -15.64
N LEU A 655 -3.14 -15.75 -15.54
CA LEU A 655 -2.88 -16.70 -14.45
C LEU A 655 -2.87 -16.02 -13.08
N LEU A 656 -2.26 -14.83 -13.00
CA LEU A 656 -2.21 -14.06 -11.76
C LEU A 656 -3.61 -13.59 -11.35
N ILE A 657 -4.38 -13.02 -12.28
CA ILE A 657 -5.70 -12.47 -11.99
C ILE A 657 -6.68 -13.58 -11.59
N GLN A 658 -6.62 -14.75 -12.23
CA GLN A 658 -7.38 -15.93 -11.82
C GLN A 658 -7.12 -16.29 -10.34
N ALA A 659 -5.85 -16.34 -9.92
CA ALA A 659 -5.49 -16.66 -8.54
C ALA A 659 -5.94 -15.59 -7.53
N VAL A 660 -6.01 -14.34 -7.95
CA VAL A 660 -6.22 -13.18 -7.09
C VAL A 660 -7.70 -12.87 -6.90
N VAL A 661 -8.49 -12.94 -7.96
CA VAL A 661 -9.94 -12.72 -7.89
C VAL A 661 -10.57 -13.72 -6.92
N ASN A 662 -10.17 -14.98 -6.99
CA ASN A 662 -10.69 -16.06 -6.14
C ASN A 662 -10.17 -16.04 -4.70
N ARG A 663 -9.11 -15.27 -4.40
CA ARG A 663 -8.59 -15.17 -3.03
C ARG A 663 -9.49 -14.25 -2.19
N VAL A 664 -9.98 -14.76 -1.07
CA VAL A 664 -10.77 -14.00 -0.10
C VAL A 664 -9.83 -13.29 0.88
N GLN A 665 -10.13 -12.03 1.21
CA GLN A 665 -9.48 -11.28 2.27
C GLN A 665 -10.47 -11.10 3.43
N ILE A 666 -9.96 -11.00 4.66
CA ILE A 666 -10.81 -10.54 5.77
C ILE A 666 -10.99 -9.03 5.65
N THR A 667 -12.25 -8.59 5.68
CA THR A 667 -12.69 -7.23 5.41
C THR A 667 -13.35 -6.58 6.63
N VAL A 668 -13.71 -5.31 6.49
CA VAL A 668 -14.49 -4.58 7.50
C VAL A 668 -15.87 -5.23 7.70
N ARG A 669 -16.48 -5.78 6.65
CA ARG A 669 -17.73 -6.56 6.76
C ARG A 669 -17.58 -7.70 7.75
N ASP A 670 -16.51 -8.48 7.65
CA ASP A 670 -16.29 -9.63 8.52
C ASP A 670 -16.16 -9.24 10.00
N LEU A 671 -15.58 -8.08 10.30
CA LEU A 671 -15.55 -7.54 11.67
C LEU A 671 -16.90 -6.99 12.12
N ALA A 672 -17.66 -6.36 11.22
CA ALA A 672 -18.99 -5.86 11.54
C ALA A 672 -19.95 -7.00 11.87
N GLU A 673 -19.88 -8.11 11.11
CA GLU A 673 -20.66 -9.33 11.35
C GLU A 673 -20.21 -10.12 12.59
N LEU A 674 -18.93 -9.98 12.98
CA LEU A 674 -18.40 -10.59 14.20
C LEU A 674 -18.96 -9.94 15.48
N LEU A 675 -19.27 -8.64 15.43
CA LEU A 675 -19.66 -7.87 16.59
C LEU A 675 -21.18 -7.94 16.83
N PRO A 676 -21.62 -8.08 18.09
CA PRO A 676 -23.04 -8.24 18.41
C PRO A 676 -23.87 -6.96 18.17
N GLY A 677 -23.22 -5.81 18.01
CA GLY A 677 -23.85 -4.50 17.98
C GLY A 677 -24.06 -3.95 19.40
N SER A 678 -24.24 -2.63 19.51
CA SER A 678 -24.53 -1.98 20.79
C SER A 678 -25.54 -0.85 20.64
N PRO A 679 -26.52 -0.74 21.55
CA PRO A 679 -27.39 0.42 21.60
C PRO A 679 -26.67 1.65 22.17
N ASN A 680 -25.51 1.49 22.82
CA ASN A 680 -24.70 2.60 23.34
C ASN A 680 -23.82 3.18 22.22
N PRO A 681 -24.08 4.41 21.75
CA PRO A 681 -23.31 4.99 20.66
C PRO A 681 -21.82 5.19 20.98
N ALA A 682 -21.46 5.39 22.25
CA ALA A 682 -20.05 5.51 22.65
C ALA A 682 -19.27 4.20 22.49
N ARG A 683 -19.97 3.06 22.38
CA ARG A 683 -19.40 1.74 22.09
C ARG A 683 -19.56 1.33 20.63
N MET A 684 -20.14 2.21 19.80
CA MET A 684 -20.17 2.08 18.34
C MET A 684 -18.97 2.82 17.76
N ALA A 685 -18.25 2.20 16.82
CA ALA A 685 -17.22 2.90 16.04
C ALA A 685 -17.73 3.16 14.62
N TYR A 686 -17.46 4.35 14.07
CA TYR A 686 -17.69 4.64 12.67
C TYR A 686 -16.51 4.18 11.82
N VAL A 687 -16.79 3.56 10.68
CA VAL A 687 -15.78 3.12 9.70
C VAL A 687 -16.19 3.55 8.29
N GLY A 688 -15.34 4.30 7.57
CA GLY A 688 -15.67 4.77 6.22
C GLY A 688 -14.53 5.52 5.53
N PHE A 689 -14.73 5.96 4.29
CA PHE A 689 -13.69 6.69 3.56
C PHE A 689 -13.38 8.07 4.16
N GLN A 690 -14.35 8.68 4.83
CA GLN A 690 -14.24 10.01 5.41
C GLN A 690 -15.05 10.10 6.70
N LYS A 691 -14.64 11.00 7.59
CA LYS A 691 -15.39 11.31 8.81
C LYS A 691 -16.65 12.13 8.45
N PRO A 692 -17.87 11.69 8.80
CA PRO A 692 -19.08 12.50 8.68
C PRO A 692 -19.05 13.71 9.62
N GLU A 693 -19.70 14.81 9.22
CA GLU A 693 -19.80 16.04 10.04
C GLU A 693 -20.65 15.83 11.31
N ASN A 694 -21.65 14.94 11.26
CA ASN A 694 -22.66 14.75 12.33
C ASN A 694 -22.40 13.52 13.22
N LEU A 695 -21.15 13.10 13.41
CA LEU A 695 -20.84 12.01 14.34
C LEU A 695 -21.04 12.44 15.80
N GLN A 696 -21.43 11.48 16.65
CA GLN A 696 -21.59 11.75 18.07
C GLN A 696 -20.26 12.01 18.77
N GLU A 697 -20.30 12.81 19.83
CA GLU A 697 -19.13 13.14 20.63
C GLU A 697 -18.53 11.87 21.26
N ASN A 698 -17.20 11.74 21.23
CA ASN A 698 -16.43 10.57 21.69
C ASN A 698 -16.61 9.26 20.90
N GLN A 699 -17.34 9.26 19.79
CA GLN A 699 -17.39 8.09 18.90
C GLN A 699 -16.03 7.85 18.25
N LYS A 700 -15.55 6.59 18.24
CA LYS A 700 -14.30 6.23 17.55
C LYS A 700 -14.50 6.26 16.04
N VAL A 701 -13.51 6.78 15.32
CA VAL A 701 -13.56 6.95 13.86
C VAL A 701 -12.36 6.28 13.22
N PHE A 702 -12.64 5.35 12.32
CA PHE A 702 -11.64 4.70 11.48
C PHE A 702 -11.90 5.04 10.00
N THR A 703 -10.85 5.48 9.33
CA THR A 703 -10.80 5.75 7.88
C THR A 703 -9.61 5.04 7.27
N LEU A 704 -9.40 5.14 5.96
CA LEU A 704 -8.21 4.54 5.31
C LEU A 704 -6.89 4.96 5.98
N ASP A 705 -6.83 6.18 6.49
CA ASP A 705 -5.61 6.78 7.04
C ASP A 705 -5.19 6.14 8.38
N ASN A 706 -6.16 5.67 9.19
CA ASN A 706 -5.91 5.12 10.53
C ASN A 706 -6.51 3.71 10.74
N LEU A 707 -6.86 2.99 9.66
CA LEU A 707 -7.55 1.70 9.69
C LEU A 707 -6.78 0.61 10.48
N THR A 708 -5.46 0.74 10.58
CA THR A 708 -4.62 -0.17 11.38
C THR A 708 -4.99 -0.18 12.87
N GLY A 709 -5.61 0.90 13.36
CA GLY A 709 -6.14 1.00 14.72
C GLY A 709 -7.34 0.09 15.00
N LEU A 710 -7.98 -0.45 13.96
CA LEU A 710 -9.07 -1.42 14.08
C LEU A 710 -8.57 -2.85 14.37
N ILE A 711 -7.26 -3.11 14.18
CA ILE A 711 -6.67 -4.42 14.48
C ILE A 711 -6.40 -4.51 15.99
N PRO A 712 -7.09 -5.40 16.73
CA PRO A 712 -6.89 -5.53 18.17
C PRO A 712 -5.47 -6.01 18.49
N LYS A 713 -4.91 -5.52 19.60
CA LYS A 713 -3.53 -5.85 20.02
C LYS A 713 -3.47 -7.24 20.66
#